data_AF-Q9NSG2-F1
#
_entry.id   AF-Q9NSG2-F1
#
_cell.length_a   1.000
_cell.length_b   1.000
_cell.length_c   1.000
_cell.angle_alpha   90.00
_cell.angle_beta   90.00
_cell.angle_gamma   90.00
#
_symmetry.space_group_name_H-M   'P 1'
#
loop_
_entity.id
_entity.type
_entity.pdbx_description
1 polymer ?
#
loop_
_entity_poly.entity_id
_entity_poly.type
_entity_poly.pdbx_seq_one_letter_code
_entity_poly.pdbx_strand_id
1 'polypeptide(L)'
;MFLPHMNHLTLEQTFFSQVLPKTVKLFDDMMYELTSQARGLSSQNLEIQTTLRNILQTMVQLLGALTGCVQHICATQESIILENIQSLPSSVLHIIKSTFVHCKNSESVYSGCLHLVSDLLQALFKEAYSLQKQLMELLDMVCMDPLVDDNDDILNMVIVIHSLLDICSVISSMDHAFHANTWKFIIKQSLKHQSIIKSQLKHKDIITSLCEDILFSFHSCLQLAEQMTQSDAQDNADYRLFQKTLKLCRFFANSLLHYAKEFLPFLSDSCCTLHQLYLQIHSKFPPSLYATRISKAHQEEIAGAFLVTLDPLISQLLTFQPFMQVVLDSKLDLPCELQFPQCLLLVVVMDKLPSQPKEVQTLWCTDSQVSETTTRISLLKAVFYSFEQCSGELSLPVHLQGLKSKGKAEVAVTLYQHVCVHLCTFITSFHPSLFAELDAALLNAVLSANMITSLLAMDAWCFLARYGTAELCAHHVTIVAHLIKSCPGECYQLINLSILLKRLFFFMAPPHQLEFIQKFSPKEAENLPLWQHISFQALPPELREQTVHEVTTVGTAECRKWLSRSRTLGELESLNTVLSALLAVCNSAGEALDTGKQTAIIEVVSQLWAFLNIKQVADQPYVQQTFSLLLPLLGFFIQTLDPKLILQAVTLQTSLLKLELPDYVRLAMLDFVSSLGKLFIPEAIQDRILPNLSCMFALLLADRSWLLEQHTLEAFTQFAEGTNHEEIVPQCLSSEETKNKVVSFLEKTGFVDETEAAKVERVKQEKGIFWEPFANVTVEEAKRSSLQPYAKRARQEFPWEEEYRSALHTIAGALEATESLLQKGPAPAWLSMEMEALQERMDKLKRYIHTLG
;
A
#
# COMPACT_ATOMS: atom_id res chain seq x y z
N MET A 1 42.43 -37.19 -43.58
CA MET A 1 41.20 -36.39 -43.80
C MET A 1 40.47 -36.99 -45.00
N PHE A 2 39.41 -37.76 -44.78
CA PHE A 2 38.58 -38.35 -45.86
C PHE A 2 37.46 -37.40 -46.32
N LEU A 3 37.14 -36.39 -45.51
CA LEU A 3 36.04 -35.44 -45.73
C LEU A 3 36.04 -34.74 -47.10
N PRO A 4 37.18 -34.33 -47.71
CA PRO A 4 37.16 -33.69 -49.02
C PRO A 4 36.63 -34.57 -50.17
N HIS A 5 36.56 -35.89 -49.98
CA HIS A 5 36.15 -36.85 -51.01
C HIS A 5 34.68 -37.31 -50.88
N MET A 6 33.97 -36.85 -49.86
CA MET A 6 32.59 -37.27 -49.58
C MET A 6 31.61 -36.22 -50.12
N ASN A 7 30.52 -36.66 -50.76
CA ASN A 7 29.46 -35.75 -51.19
C ASN A 7 28.77 -35.17 -49.95
N HIS A 8 28.69 -33.84 -49.88
CA HIS A 8 28.08 -33.09 -48.80
C HIS A 8 26.67 -33.57 -48.45
N LEU A 9 25.84 -33.90 -49.45
CA LEU A 9 24.47 -34.41 -49.25
C LEU A 9 24.42 -35.78 -48.55
N THR A 10 25.51 -36.54 -48.61
CA THR A 10 25.59 -37.88 -47.99
C THR A 10 26.37 -37.88 -46.69
N LEU A 11 26.97 -36.74 -46.31
CA LEU A 11 27.94 -36.65 -45.22
C LEU A 11 27.32 -37.03 -43.87
N GLU A 12 26.08 -36.61 -43.62
CA GLU A 12 25.34 -37.01 -42.42
C GLU A 12 25.16 -38.53 -42.32
N GLN A 13 24.58 -39.14 -43.37
CA GLN A 13 24.20 -40.56 -43.38
C GLN A 13 25.41 -41.50 -43.42
N THR A 14 26.46 -41.10 -44.13
CA THR A 14 27.64 -41.96 -44.38
C THR A 14 28.74 -41.79 -43.34
N PHE A 15 28.80 -40.65 -42.64
CA PHE A 15 29.88 -40.35 -41.72
C PHE A 15 29.39 -39.83 -40.37
N PHE A 16 28.73 -38.67 -40.30
CA PHE A 16 28.49 -38.00 -39.03
C PHE A 16 27.58 -38.78 -38.09
N SER A 17 26.45 -39.29 -38.58
CA SER A 17 25.51 -40.10 -37.78
C SER A 17 26.11 -41.42 -37.27
N GLN A 18 27.16 -41.95 -37.90
CA GLN A 18 27.79 -43.22 -37.52
C GLN A 18 29.02 -43.03 -36.61
N VAL A 19 29.79 -41.96 -36.85
CA VAL A 19 31.07 -41.71 -36.19
C VAL A 19 30.90 -40.82 -34.97
N LEU A 20 30.14 -39.74 -35.06
CA LEU A 20 30.07 -38.74 -33.99
C LEU A 20 29.45 -39.28 -32.68
N PRO A 21 28.39 -40.12 -32.69
CA PRO A 21 27.92 -40.74 -31.45
C PRO A 21 28.98 -41.61 -30.76
N LYS A 22 29.83 -42.29 -31.54
CA LYS A 22 30.97 -43.07 -31.00
C LYS A 22 32.06 -42.14 -30.47
N THR A 23 32.30 -41.01 -31.14
CA THR A 23 33.21 -39.97 -30.68
C THR A 23 32.76 -39.36 -29.35
N VAL A 24 31.47 -39.04 -29.21
CA VAL A 24 30.88 -38.56 -27.94
C VAL A 24 31.06 -39.60 -26.84
N LYS A 25 30.71 -40.87 -27.11
CA LYS A 25 30.90 -41.95 -26.14
C LYS A 25 32.37 -42.10 -25.71
N LEU A 26 33.30 -42.08 -26.67
CA LEU A 26 34.74 -42.14 -26.37
C LEU A 26 35.18 -40.96 -25.49
N PHE A 27 34.67 -39.76 -25.76
CA PHE A 27 34.95 -38.58 -24.94
C PHE A 27 34.40 -38.71 -23.52
N ASP A 28 33.17 -39.22 -23.37
CA ASP A 28 32.54 -39.44 -22.07
C ASP A 28 33.25 -40.53 -21.26
N ASP A 29 33.69 -41.61 -21.91
CA ASP A 29 34.49 -42.67 -21.29
C ASP A 29 35.84 -42.10 -20.77
N MET A 30 36.51 -41.26 -21.57
CA MET A 30 37.72 -40.55 -21.15
C MET A 30 37.48 -39.59 -19.98
N MET A 31 36.37 -38.83 -20.00
CA MET A 31 35.94 -37.95 -18.91
C MET A 31 35.70 -38.71 -17.60
N TYR A 32 35.04 -39.87 -17.69
CA TYR A 32 34.80 -40.75 -16.55
C TYR A 32 36.11 -41.28 -15.98
N GLU A 33 37.01 -41.76 -16.85
CA GLU A 33 38.33 -42.25 -16.44
C GLU A 33 39.15 -41.15 -15.75
N LEU A 34 39.20 -39.94 -16.32
CA LEU A 34 39.84 -38.77 -15.71
C LEU A 34 39.33 -38.50 -14.31
N THR A 35 38.00 -38.42 -14.15
CA THR A 35 37.38 -38.08 -12.87
C THR A 35 37.59 -39.19 -11.83
N SER A 36 37.57 -40.46 -12.26
CA SER A 36 37.78 -41.60 -11.36
C SER A 36 39.22 -41.69 -10.85
N GLN A 37 40.21 -41.39 -11.69
CA GLN A 37 41.63 -41.47 -11.33
C GLN A 37 42.18 -40.18 -10.71
N ALA A 38 41.51 -39.03 -10.89
CA ALA A 38 41.97 -37.73 -10.39
C ALA A 38 42.26 -37.72 -8.88
N ARG A 39 41.51 -38.48 -8.06
CA ARG A 39 41.74 -38.60 -6.61
C ARG A 39 43.08 -39.24 -6.25
N GLY A 40 43.66 -40.05 -7.16
CA GLY A 40 44.96 -40.69 -6.97
C GLY A 40 46.14 -39.85 -7.47
N LEU A 41 45.88 -38.68 -8.06
CA LEU A 41 46.92 -37.81 -8.60
C LEU A 41 47.79 -37.26 -7.46
N SER A 42 49.08 -37.57 -7.50
CA SER A 42 50.10 -37.03 -6.60
C SER A 42 51.42 -36.96 -7.34
N SER A 43 52.37 -36.16 -6.84
CA SER A 43 53.72 -36.06 -7.40
C SER A 43 54.51 -37.37 -7.33
N GLN A 44 54.06 -38.34 -6.52
CA GLN A 44 54.71 -39.65 -6.34
C GLN A 44 54.13 -40.72 -7.27
N ASN A 45 52.89 -40.56 -7.73
CA ASN A 45 52.21 -41.55 -8.57
C ASN A 45 52.37 -41.21 -10.06
N LEU A 46 53.55 -41.51 -10.59
CA LEU A 46 53.93 -41.19 -11.98
C LEU A 46 53.06 -41.93 -13.01
N GLU A 47 52.57 -43.13 -12.68
CA GLU A 47 51.68 -43.90 -13.56
C GLU A 47 50.34 -43.20 -13.75
N ILE A 48 49.65 -42.84 -12.66
CA ILE A 48 48.40 -42.08 -12.72
C ILE A 48 48.61 -40.73 -13.40
N GLN A 49 49.71 -40.03 -13.07
CA GLN A 49 50.03 -38.76 -13.72
C GLN A 49 50.18 -38.92 -15.25
N THR A 50 50.90 -39.95 -15.70
CA THR A 50 51.10 -40.22 -17.14
C THR A 50 49.78 -40.59 -17.81
N THR A 51 48.95 -41.42 -17.18
CA THR A 51 47.63 -41.79 -17.69
C THR A 51 46.71 -40.57 -17.83
N LEU A 52 46.57 -39.76 -16.78
CA LEU A 52 45.73 -38.55 -16.81
C LEU A 52 46.21 -37.54 -17.85
N ARG A 53 47.53 -37.33 -17.98
CA ARG A 53 48.10 -36.46 -19.01
C ARG A 53 47.84 -37.00 -20.41
N ASN A 54 47.98 -38.30 -20.63
CA ASN A 54 47.68 -38.93 -21.93
C ASN A 54 46.21 -38.80 -22.30
N ILE A 55 45.29 -39.00 -21.35
CA ILE A 55 43.85 -38.83 -21.60
C ILE A 55 43.54 -37.38 -21.95
N LEU A 56 44.00 -36.41 -21.14
CA LEU A 56 43.81 -34.97 -21.42
C LEU A 56 44.37 -34.58 -22.79
N GLN A 57 45.56 -35.07 -23.14
CA GLN A 57 46.16 -34.78 -24.43
C GLN A 57 45.39 -35.41 -25.60
N THR A 58 44.83 -36.61 -25.40
CA THR A 58 43.94 -37.26 -26.39
C THR A 58 42.65 -36.45 -26.58
N MET A 59 42.08 -35.89 -25.50
CA MET A 59 40.91 -35.04 -25.57
C MET A 59 41.18 -33.72 -26.30
N VAL A 60 42.35 -33.11 -26.10
CA VAL A 60 42.78 -31.92 -26.87
C VAL A 60 42.87 -32.26 -28.37
N GLN A 61 43.46 -33.40 -28.72
CA GLN A 61 43.53 -33.85 -30.12
C GLN A 61 42.14 -34.12 -30.71
N LEU A 62 41.23 -34.67 -29.92
CA LEU A 62 39.85 -34.92 -30.34
C LEU A 62 39.11 -33.62 -30.65
N LEU A 63 39.21 -32.63 -29.76
CA LEU A 63 38.64 -31.30 -29.98
C LEU A 63 39.22 -30.67 -31.26
N GLY A 64 40.54 -30.73 -31.44
CA GLY A 64 41.19 -30.23 -32.66
C GLY A 64 40.73 -30.93 -33.94
N ALA A 65 40.48 -32.25 -33.88
CA ALA A 65 39.93 -33.00 -35.00
C ALA A 65 38.50 -32.56 -35.35
N LEU A 66 37.66 -32.32 -34.33
CA LEU A 66 36.31 -31.78 -34.51
C LEU A 66 36.35 -30.35 -35.06
N THR A 67 37.29 -29.52 -34.60
CA THR A 67 37.51 -28.16 -35.13
C THR A 67 37.80 -28.24 -36.64
N GLY A 68 38.67 -29.17 -37.05
CA GLY A 68 38.96 -29.42 -38.46
C GLY A 68 37.74 -29.91 -39.26
N CYS A 69 36.87 -30.74 -38.68
CA CYS A 69 35.62 -31.16 -39.33
C CYS A 69 34.69 -29.98 -39.59
N VAL A 70 34.51 -29.10 -38.60
CA VAL A 70 33.66 -27.90 -38.71
C VAL A 70 34.22 -26.93 -39.75
N GLN A 71 35.53 -26.64 -39.69
CA GLN A 71 36.20 -25.76 -40.66
C GLN A 71 36.09 -26.26 -42.10
N HIS A 72 36.16 -27.57 -42.31
CA HIS A 72 36.02 -28.16 -43.65
C HIS A 72 34.63 -27.92 -44.24
N ILE A 73 33.57 -28.05 -43.44
CA ILE A 73 32.20 -27.73 -43.89
C ILE A 73 32.08 -26.25 -44.21
N CYS A 74 32.56 -25.38 -43.30
CA CYS A 74 32.54 -23.94 -43.50
C CYS A 74 33.26 -23.49 -44.77
N ALA A 75 34.35 -24.15 -45.14
CA ALA A 75 35.13 -23.83 -46.34
C ALA A 75 34.52 -24.35 -47.65
N THR A 76 33.57 -25.29 -47.59
CA THR A 76 33.02 -25.98 -48.77
C THR A 76 31.60 -25.56 -49.14
N GLN A 77 30.85 -24.91 -48.24
CA GLN A 77 29.44 -24.54 -48.45
C GLN A 77 29.20 -23.06 -48.14
N GLU A 78 28.45 -22.38 -49.00
CA GLU A 78 28.00 -20.99 -48.75
C GLU A 78 26.73 -20.92 -47.89
N SER A 79 25.85 -21.93 -48.01
CA SER A 79 24.62 -22.07 -47.23
C SER A 79 24.46 -23.52 -46.77
N ILE A 80 24.17 -23.71 -45.48
CA ILE A 80 24.11 -25.03 -44.86
C ILE A 80 22.65 -25.38 -44.53
N ILE A 81 22.22 -26.58 -44.94
CA ILE A 81 20.95 -27.20 -44.51
C ILE A 81 21.27 -28.10 -43.33
N LEU A 82 20.52 -27.98 -42.24
CA LEU A 82 20.87 -28.60 -40.96
C LEU A 82 20.69 -30.13 -41.00
N GLU A 83 19.72 -30.65 -41.75
CA GLU A 83 19.51 -32.08 -42.01
C GLU A 83 20.80 -32.79 -42.48
N ASN A 84 21.60 -32.10 -43.30
CA ASN A 84 22.81 -32.67 -43.90
C ASN A 84 24.00 -32.75 -42.95
N ILE A 85 23.87 -32.21 -41.73
CA ILE A 85 24.94 -32.18 -40.74
C ILE A 85 24.44 -32.28 -39.28
N GLN A 86 23.19 -32.65 -39.03
CA GLN A 86 22.52 -32.51 -37.72
C GLN A 86 23.26 -33.18 -36.54
N SER A 87 23.95 -34.31 -36.78
CA SER A 87 24.74 -34.98 -35.74
C SER A 87 25.97 -34.17 -35.31
N LEU A 88 26.45 -33.25 -36.15
CA LEU A 88 27.65 -32.46 -35.90
C LEU A 88 27.46 -31.39 -34.82
N PRO A 89 26.53 -30.42 -34.94
CA PRO A 89 26.29 -29.44 -33.88
C PRO A 89 25.97 -30.09 -32.54
N SER A 90 25.08 -31.10 -32.52
CA SER A 90 24.67 -31.79 -31.29
C SER A 90 25.85 -32.46 -30.57
N SER A 91 26.68 -33.21 -31.30
CA SER A 91 27.86 -33.89 -30.73
C SER A 91 28.93 -32.91 -30.29
N VAL A 92 29.19 -31.86 -31.08
CA VAL A 92 30.18 -30.83 -30.75
C VAL A 92 29.76 -30.04 -29.51
N LEU A 93 28.47 -29.65 -29.40
CA LEU A 93 27.96 -28.92 -28.25
C LEU A 93 28.04 -29.76 -26.97
N HIS A 94 27.75 -31.06 -27.03
CA HIS A 94 27.92 -31.98 -25.89
C HIS A 94 29.38 -32.00 -25.42
N ILE A 95 30.32 -32.18 -26.34
CA ILE A 95 31.76 -32.26 -26.03
C ILE A 95 32.27 -30.91 -25.47
N ILE A 96 31.85 -29.78 -26.06
CA ILE A 96 32.19 -28.44 -25.57
C ILE A 96 31.66 -28.25 -24.15
N LYS A 97 30.38 -28.54 -23.90
CA LYS A 97 29.76 -28.40 -22.58
C LYS A 97 30.49 -29.24 -21.54
N SER A 98 30.69 -30.54 -21.80
CA SER A 98 31.41 -31.45 -20.91
C SER A 98 32.84 -30.98 -20.63
N THR A 99 33.52 -30.44 -21.65
CA THR A 99 34.86 -29.85 -21.49
C THR A 99 34.85 -28.66 -20.55
N PHE A 100 33.94 -27.69 -20.73
CA PHE A 100 33.90 -26.51 -19.87
C PHE A 100 33.46 -26.85 -18.44
N VAL A 101 32.56 -27.80 -18.25
CA VAL A 101 32.18 -28.30 -16.92
C VAL A 101 33.40 -28.87 -16.20
N HIS A 102 34.22 -29.67 -16.91
CA HIS A 102 35.47 -30.20 -16.36
C HIS A 102 36.45 -29.08 -15.99
N CYS A 103 36.66 -28.12 -16.91
CA CYS A 103 37.55 -27.00 -16.67
C CYS A 103 37.10 -26.14 -15.48
N LYS A 104 35.79 -25.86 -15.35
CA LYS A 104 35.20 -25.13 -14.21
C LYS A 104 35.41 -25.87 -12.89
N ASN A 105 35.22 -27.19 -12.88
CA ASN A 105 35.33 -28.00 -11.67
C ASN A 105 36.76 -28.49 -11.40
N SER A 106 37.73 -28.15 -12.25
CA SER A 106 39.09 -28.69 -12.23
C SER A 106 39.80 -28.51 -10.88
N GLU A 107 39.60 -27.39 -10.19
CA GLU A 107 40.13 -27.18 -8.84
C GLU A 107 39.60 -28.20 -7.83
N SER A 108 38.30 -28.55 -7.89
CA SER A 108 37.72 -29.59 -7.03
C SER A 108 38.15 -31.00 -7.42
N VAL A 109 38.31 -31.27 -8.72
CA VAL A 109 38.64 -32.60 -9.26
C VAL A 109 40.09 -32.97 -8.97
N TYR A 110 41.04 -32.05 -9.19
CA TYR A 110 42.47 -32.30 -9.02
C TYR A 110 43.02 -31.82 -7.67
N SER A 111 42.24 -31.03 -6.92
CA SER A 111 42.62 -30.48 -5.61
C SER A 111 43.99 -29.76 -5.65
N GLY A 112 44.83 -29.93 -4.63
CA GLY A 112 46.18 -29.34 -4.58
C GLY A 112 47.14 -29.82 -5.68
N CYS A 113 46.76 -30.82 -6.48
CA CYS A 113 47.57 -31.40 -7.56
C CYS A 113 47.25 -30.85 -8.95
N LEU A 114 46.41 -29.81 -9.07
CA LEU A 114 46.05 -29.17 -10.34
C LEU A 114 47.27 -28.75 -11.17
N HIS A 115 48.33 -28.27 -10.51
CA HIS A 115 49.56 -27.81 -11.15
C HIS A 115 50.23 -28.89 -12.04
N LEU A 116 50.01 -30.18 -11.76
CA LEU A 116 50.58 -31.30 -12.53
C LEU A 116 49.95 -31.50 -13.91
N VAL A 117 48.76 -30.92 -14.15
CA VAL A 117 47.98 -31.06 -15.39
C VAL A 117 47.46 -29.72 -15.96
N SER A 118 47.79 -28.60 -15.30
CA SER A 118 47.28 -27.27 -15.61
C SER A 118 47.54 -26.80 -17.05
N ASP A 119 48.70 -27.16 -17.62
CA ASP A 119 49.08 -26.87 -19.00
C ASP A 119 48.14 -27.54 -20.01
N LEU A 120 47.79 -28.81 -19.78
CA LEU A 120 46.87 -29.56 -20.62
C LEU A 120 45.42 -29.11 -20.45
N LEU A 121 45.01 -28.73 -19.23
CA LEU A 121 43.68 -28.14 -18.99
C LEU A 121 43.52 -26.79 -19.70
N GLN A 122 44.57 -25.96 -19.72
CA GLN A 122 44.57 -24.71 -20.47
C GLN A 122 44.50 -24.96 -21.99
N ALA A 123 45.22 -25.98 -22.49
CA ALA A 123 45.12 -26.39 -23.88
C ALA A 123 43.71 -26.88 -24.23
N LEU A 124 43.11 -27.69 -23.35
CA LEU A 124 41.75 -28.21 -23.49
C LEU A 124 40.72 -27.08 -23.56
N PHE A 125 40.81 -26.10 -22.65
CA PHE A 125 39.94 -24.93 -22.65
C PHE A 125 40.09 -24.09 -23.93
N LYS A 126 41.32 -23.83 -24.37
CA LYS A 126 41.59 -23.08 -25.61
C LYS A 126 41.04 -23.77 -26.85
N GLU A 127 41.21 -25.10 -26.94
CA GLU A 127 40.73 -25.86 -28.09
C GLU A 127 39.20 -25.95 -28.10
N ALA A 128 38.56 -26.13 -26.94
CA ALA A 128 37.10 -26.09 -26.83
C ALA A 128 36.52 -24.70 -27.17
N TYR A 129 37.18 -23.62 -26.74
CA TYR A 129 36.81 -22.26 -27.13
C TYR A 129 36.93 -22.05 -28.65
N SER A 130 38.03 -22.51 -29.25
CA SER A 130 38.24 -22.48 -30.71
C SER A 130 37.14 -23.25 -31.45
N LEU A 131 36.84 -24.46 -30.98
CA LEU A 131 35.78 -25.31 -31.52
C LEU A 131 34.41 -24.65 -31.43
N GLN A 132 34.06 -24.03 -30.29
CA GLN A 132 32.81 -23.29 -30.15
C GLN A 132 32.72 -22.12 -31.14
N LYS A 133 33.81 -21.35 -31.28
CA LYS A 133 33.85 -20.23 -32.23
C LYS A 133 33.63 -20.71 -33.67
N GLN A 134 34.30 -21.79 -34.07
CA GLN A 134 34.12 -22.39 -35.39
C GLN A 134 32.69 -22.94 -35.59
N LEU A 135 32.11 -23.54 -34.55
CA LEU A 135 30.71 -23.99 -34.60
C LEU A 135 29.75 -22.80 -34.75
N MET A 136 29.99 -21.69 -34.07
CA MET A 136 29.18 -20.47 -34.22
C MET A 136 29.28 -19.91 -35.64
N GLU A 137 30.46 -19.92 -36.25
CA GLU A 137 30.65 -19.53 -37.67
C GLU A 137 29.85 -20.47 -38.60
N LEU A 138 29.87 -21.78 -38.36
CA LEU A 138 29.07 -22.76 -39.10
C LEU A 138 27.57 -22.49 -38.97
N LEU A 139 27.07 -22.30 -37.75
CA LEU A 139 25.66 -22.05 -37.45
C LEU A 139 25.18 -20.69 -38.04
N ASP A 140 26.07 -19.72 -38.16
CA ASP A 140 25.79 -18.46 -38.86
C ASP A 140 25.50 -18.65 -40.36
N MET A 141 25.99 -19.73 -40.98
CA MET A 141 25.73 -20.07 -42.40
C MET A 141 24.51 -20.98 -42.59
N VAL A 142 23.85 -21.43 -41.51
CA VAL A 142 22.64 -22.25 -41.62
C VAL A 142 21.48 -21.41 -42.16
N CYS A 143 20.82 -21.90 -43.20
CA CYS A 143 19.63 -21.29 -43.79
C CYS A 143 18.47 -22.27 -43.67
N MET A 144 17.42 -21.89 -42.95
CA MET A 144 16.17 -22.65 -42.87
C MET A 144 15.15 -21.97 -43.77
N ASP A 145 14.58 -22.72 -44.71
CA ASP A 145 13.55 -22.21 -45.62
C ASP A 145 12.19 -22.20 -44.88
N PRO A 146 11.57 -21.04 -44.64
CA PRO A 146 10.27 -20.97 -43.97
C PRO A 146 9.12 -21.63 -44.76
N LEU A 147 9.33 -22.00 -46.02
CA LEU A 147 8.33 -22.69 -46.86
C LEU A 147 8.38 -24.22 -46.72
N VAL A 148 9.44 -24.76 -46.13
CA VAL A 148 9.63 -26.20 -45.94
C VAL A 148 9.33 -26.52 -44.48
N ASP A 149 8.20 -27.19 -44.22
CA ASP A 149 7.79 -27.65 -42.89
C ASP A 149 8.61 -28.88 -42.47
N ASP A 150 9.91 -28.66 -42.30
CA ASP A 150 10.82 -29.69 -41.84
C ASP A 150 11.01 -29.57 -40.32
N ASN A 151 10.12 -30.23 -39.58
CA ASN A 151 10.08 -30.17 -38.12
C ASN A 151 11.40 -30.62 -37.46
N ASP A 152 12.19 -31.46 -38.12
CA ASP A 152 13.45 -31.96 -37.58
C ASP A 152 14.52 -30.86 -37.56
N ASP A 153 14.65 -30.08 -38.64
CA ASP A 153 15.55 -28.92 -38.70
C ASP A 153 15.21 -27.85 -37.66
N ILE A 154 13.91 -27.59 -37.44
CA ILE A 154 13.43 -26.65 -36.42
C ILE A 154 13.84 -27.14 -35.03
N LEU A 155 13.59 -28.41 -34.72
CA LEU A 155 13.91 -29.01 -33.43
C LEU A 155 15.43 -29.01 -33.19
N ASN A 156 16.22 -29.35 -34.20
CA ASN A 156 17.68 -29.32 -34.15
C ASN A 156 18.21 -27.92 -33.82
N MET A 157 17.67 -26.86 -34.46
CA MET A 157 18.09 -25.49 -34.18
C MET A 157 17.68 -25.04 -32.77
N VAL A 158 16.51 -25.47 -32.29
CA VAL A 158 16.07 -25.24 -30.90
C VAL A 158 17.02 -25.94 -29.92
N ILE A 159 17.40 -27.19 -30.15
CA ILE A 159 18.37 -27.94 -29.33
C ILE A 159 19.72 -27.22 -29.30
N VAL A 160 20.19 -26.69 -30.44
CA VAL A 160 21.43 -25.93 -30.53
C VAL A 160 21.39 -24.68 -29.63
N ILE A 161 20.31 -23.90 -29.72
CA ILE A 161 20.14 -22.68 -28.90
C ILE A 161 20.13 -23.01 -27.41
N HIS A 162 19.39 -24.04 -26.99
CA HIS A 162 19.34 -24.44 -25.58
C HIS A 162 20.63 -25.09 -25.08
N SER A 163 21.37 -25.78 -25.94
CA SER A 163 22.69 -26.30 -25.59
C SER A 163 23.71 -25.18 -25.39
N LEU A 164 23.63 -24.10 -26.18
CA LEU A 164 24.43 -22.89 -25.99
C LEU A 164 24.03 -22.13 -24.72
N LEU A 165 22.74 -22.11 -24.38
CA LEU A 165 22.23 -21.56 -23.13
C LEU A 165 22.78 -22.34 -21.92
N ASP A 166 22.77 -23.67 -21.98
CA ASP A 166 23.40 -24.53 -20.98
C ASP A 166 24.89 -24.22 -20.82
N ILE A 167 25.60 -23.96 -21.92
CA ILE A 167 27.02 -23.56 -21.88
C ILE A 167 27.18 -22.22 -21.15
N CYS A 168 26.28 -21.24 -21.34
CA CYS A 168 26.31 -19.96 -20.63
C CYS A 168 26.33 -20.14 -19.11
N SER A 169 25.50 -21.04 -18.56
CA SER A 169 25.48 -21.35 -17.13
C SER A 169 26.81 -21.88 -16.57
N VAL A 170 27.63 -22.50 -17.43
CA VAL A 170 28.96 -23.01 -17.08
C VAL A 170 29.98 -21.88 -17.15
N ILE A 171 30.03 -21.15 -18.27
CA ILE A 171 31.08 -20.16 -18.57
C ILE A 171 30.89 -18.81 -17.88
N SER A 172 29.72 -18.56 -17.27
CA SER A 172 29.37 -17.32 -16.59
C SER A 172 30.40 -16.89 -15.53
N SER A 173 30.98 -17.86 -14.82
CA SER A 173 32.02 -17.65 -13.81
C SER A 173 33.45 -17.82 -14.33
N MET A 174 33.64 -18.10 -15.62
CA MET A 174 34.95 -18.40 -16.21
C MET A 174 35.54 -17.18 -16.94
N ASP A 175 34.81 -16.61 -17.90
CA ASP A 175 35.27 -15.48 -18.71
C ASP A 175 34.08 -14.61 -19.18
N HIS A 176 34.04 -13.35 -18.74
CA HIS A 176 32.95 -12.42 -19.05
C HIS A 176 32.81 -12.11 -20.55
N ALA A 177 33.92 -12.01 -21.28
CA ALA A 177 33.87 -11.70 -22.71
C ALA A 177 33.36 -12.90 -23.50
N PHE A 178 33.78 -14.10 -23.12
CA PHE A 178 33.27 -15.34 -23.69
C PHE A 178 31.77 -15.53 -23.42
N HIS A 179 31.36 -15.26 -22.17
CA HIS A 179 29.97 -15.32 -21.77
C HIS A 179 29.09 -14.35 -22.58
N ALA A 180 29.49 -13.08 -22.67
CA ALA A 180 28.77 -12.08 -23.46
C ALA A 180 28.70 -12.44 -24.96
N ASN A 181 29.77 -12.98 -25.54
CA ASN A 181 29.78 -13.39 -26.94
C ASN A 181 28.83 -14.57 -27.21
N THR A 182 28.74 -15.53 -26.27
CA THR A 182 27.82 -16.66 -26.39
C THR A 182 26.37 -16.21 -26.31
N TRP A 183 26.04 -15.33 -25.36
CA TRP A 183 24.72 -14.69 -25.29
C TRP A 183 24.37 -13.89 -26.53
N LYS A 184 25.31 -13.08 -27.03
CA LYS A 184 25.13 -12.31 -28.28
C LYS A 184 24.78 -13.23 -29.44
N PHE A 185 25.42 -14.40 -29.50
CA PHE A 185 25.15 -15.40 -30.51
C PHE A 185 23.77 -16.06 -30.34
N ILE A 186 23.40 -16.45 -29.11
CA ILE A 186 22.06 -16.99 -28.79
C ILE A 186 20.97 -16.03 -29.28
N ILE A 187 21.03 -14.75 -28.87
CA ILE A 187 20.05 -13.73 -29.28
C ILE A 187 20.05 -13.56 -30.80
N LYS A 188 21.22 -13.49 -31.44
CA LYS A 188 21.34 -13.39 -32.90
C LYS A 188 20.65 -14.56 -33.61
N GLN A 189 20.88 -15.80 -33.19
CA GLN A 189 20.27 -16.97 -33.81
C GLN A 189 18.76 -17.04 -33.56
N SER A 190 18.31 -16.71 -32.34
CA SER A 190 16.89 -16.63 -32.03
C SER A 190 16.17 -15.66 -32.98
N LEU A 191 16.77 -14.50 -33.25
CA LEU A 191 16.21 -13.48 -34.14
C LEU A 191 16.32 -13.85 -35.63
N LYS A 192 17.47 -14.38 -36.07
CA LYS A 192 17.70 -14.80 -37.46
C LYS A 192 16.65 -15.80 -37.94
N HIS A 193 16.23 -16.71 -37.05
CA HIS A 193 15.30 -17.78 -37.36
C HIS A 193 13.91 -17.61 -36.71
N GLN A 194 13.62 -16.41 -36.18
CA GLN A 194 12.42 -16.09 -35.39
C GLN A 194 11.12 -16.59 -36.02
N SER A 195 10.95 -16.43 -37.33
CA SER A 195 9.72 -16.81 -38.05
C SER A 195 9.36 -18.29 -37.90
N ILE A 196 10.38 -19.15 -37.74
CA ILE A 196 10.28 -20.60 -37.75
C ILE A 196 10.31 -21.17 -36.32
N ILE A 197 11.25 -20.73 -35.48
CA ILE A 197 11.50 -21.35 -34.17
C ILE A 197 10.71 -20.74 -33.00
N LYS A 198 10.04 -19.59 -33.18
CA LYS A 198 9.37 -18.83 -32.11
C LYS A 198 8.34 -19.62 -31.28
N SER A 199 7.71 -20.65 -31.83
CA SER A 199 6.72 -21.44 -31.09
C SER A 199 7.34 -22.62 -30.32
N GLN A 200 8.55 -23.05 -30.70
CA GLN A 200 9.23 -24.20 -30.12
C GLN A 200 10.35 -23.82 -29.14
N LEU A 201 10.85 -22.59 -29.22
CA LEU A 201 11.79 -22.06 -28.25
C LEU A 201 11.16 -22.02 -26.85
N LYS A 202 11.86 -22.60 -25.86
CA LYS A 202 11.54 -22.40 -24.45
C LYS A 202 11.93 -20.99 -24.01
N HIS A 203 11.10 -20.00 -24.33
CA HIS A 203 11.35 -18.59 -24.02
C HIS A 203 11.53 -18.34 -22.53
N LYS A 204 10.83 -19.11 -21.69
CA LYS A 204 10.97 -19.06 -20.23
C LYS A 204 12.41 -19.28 -19.79
N ASP A 205 13.05 -20.34 -20.26
CA ASP A 205 14.41 -20.69 -19.89
C ASP A 205 15.40 -19.58 -20.29
N ILE A 206 15.25 -19.03 -21.50
CA ILE A 206 16.09 -17.95 -22.01
C ILE A 206 15.93 -16.67 -21.16
N ILE A 207 14.70 -16.27 -20.85
CA ILE A 207 14.46 -15.08 -20.01
C ILE A 207 14.97 -15.32 -18.59
N THR A 208 14.68 -16.48 -17.99
CA THR A 208 15.09 -16.79 -16.62
C THR A 208 16.61 -16.76 -16.48
N SER A 209 17.35 -17.43 -17.38
CA SER A 209 18.82 -17.38 -17.35
C SER A 209 19.37 -15.96 -17.55
N LEU A 210 18.78 -15.18 -18.46
CA LEU A 210 19.21 -13.80 -18.66
C LEU A 210 18.94 -12.91 -17.44
N CYS A 211 17.79 -13.08 -16.77
CA CYS A 211 17.47 -12.39 -15.53
C CYS A 211 18.40 -12.79 -14.38
N GLU A 212 18.72 -14.08 -14.25
CA GLU A 212 19.70 -14.60 -13.27
C GLU A 212 21.09 -13.99 -13.49
N ASP A 213 21.55 -13.92 -14.75
CA ASP A 213 22.84 -13.30 -15.10
C ASP A 213 22.87 -11.78 -14.82
N ILE A 214 21.76 -11.09 -15.08
CA ILE A 214 21.58 -9.66 -14.74
C ILE A 214 21.67 -9.48 -13.22
N LEU A 215 20.94 -10.28 -12.44
CA LEU A 215 20.95 -10.20 -10.98
C LEU A 215 22.32 -10.54 -10.41
N PHE A 216 22.97 -11.61 -10.87
CA PHE A 216 24.30 -11.98 -10.41
C PHE A 216 25.31 -10.86 -10.66
N SER A 217 25.31 -10.30 -11.88
CA SER A 217 26.22 -9.21 -12.24
C SER A 217 25.89 -7.92 -11.48
N PHE A 218 24.60 -7.64 -11.22
CA PHE A 218 24.15 -6.51 -10.39
C PHE A 218 24.67 -6.60 -8.96
N HIS A 219 24.48 -7.75 -8.30
CA HIS A 219 24.98 -7.96 -6.94
C HIS A 219 26.51 -7.88 -6.87
N SER A 220 27.22 -8.39 -7.89
CA SER A 220 28.67 -8.24 -8.00
C SER A 220 29.08 -6.77 -8.12
N CYS A 221 28.39 -5.97 -8.94
CA CYS A 221 28.61 -4.52 -9.02
C CYS A 221 28.40 -3.81 -7.68
N LEU A 222 27.32 -4.16 -6.95
CA LEU A 222 27.03 -3.59 -5.63
C LEU A 222 28.11 -3.94 -4.61
N GLN A 223 28.53 -5.20 -4.55
CA GLN A 223 29.57 -5.67 -3.62
C GLN A 223 30.92 -4.98 -3.89
N LEU A 224 31.32 -4.85 -5.16
CA LEU A 224 32.54 -4.12 -5.53
C LEU A 224 32.44 -2.63 -5.16
N ALA A 225 31.27 -2.00 -5.40
CA ALA A 225 31.06 -0.59 -5.04
C ALA A 225 31.07 -0.35 -3.53
N GLU A 226 30.56 -1.28 -2.74
CA GLU A 226 30.59 -1.23 -1.27
C GLU A 226 32.02 -1.38 -0.74
N GLN A 227 32.78 -2.35 -1.24
CA GLN A 227 34.19 -2.55 -0.88
C GLN A 227 35.03 -1.30 -1.18
N MET A 228 34.88 -0.72 -2.38
CA MET A 228 35.55 0.52 -2.77
C MET A 228 35.14 1.74 -1.94
N THR A 229 33.98 1.72 -1.28
CA THR A 229 33.53 2.81 -0.40
C THR A 229 34.13 2.66 1.00
N GLN A 230 34.43 1.43 1.44
CA GLN A 230 35.07 1.15 2.74
C GLN A 230 36.60 1.29 2.68
N SER A 231 37.21 0.98 1.54
CA SER A 231 38.63 1.23 1.31
C SER A 231 38.82 2.67 0.82
N ASP A 232 39.25 3.59 1.69
CA ASP A 232 39.67 4.95 1.27
C ASP A 232 40.81 4.95 0.22
N ALA A 233 41.41 3.78 -0.06
CA ALA A 233 42.32 3.55 -1.17
C ALA A 233 41.54 3.13 -2.42
N GLN A 234 41.49 4.04 -3.41
CA GLN A 234 40.90 3.80 -4.72
C GLN A 234 41.81 2.86 -5.54
N ASP A 235 41.81 1.57 -5.22
CA ASP A 235 42.63 0.59 -5.93
C ASP A 235 42.16 0.47 -7.39
N ASN A 236 43.05 0.82 -8.31
CA ASN A 236 42.77 0.90 -9.76
C ASN A 236 42.34 -0.46 -10.35
N ALA A 237 42.69 -1.57 -9.69
CA ALA A 237 42.28 -2.91 -10.11
C ALA A 237 40.78 -3.15 -9.90
N ASP A 238 40.26 -2.80 -8.72
CA ASP A 238 38.86 -3.03 -8.35
C ASP A 238 37.91 -2.15 -9.15
N TYR A 239 38.29 -0.89 -9.38
CA TYR A 239 37.50 0.00 -10.25
C TYR A 239 37.44 -0.52 -11.70
N ARG A 240 38.54 -1.07 -12.23
CA ARG A 240 38.53 -1.69 -13.57
C ARG A 240 37.68 -2.95 -13.61
N LEU A 241 37.66 -3.74 -12.55
CA LEU A 241 36.80 -4.91 -12.44
C LEU A 241 35.32 -4.47 -12.39
N PHE A 242 34.99 -3.50 -11.55
CA PHE A 242 33.67 -2.88 -11.47
C PHE A 242 33.19 -2.38 -12.84
N GLN A 243 34.02 -1.63 -13.58
CA GLN A 243 33.69 -1.15 -14.92
C GLN A 243 33.45 -2.28 -15.93
N LYS A 244 34.21 -3.38 -15.85
CA LYS A 244 34.01 -4.55 -16.72
C LYS A 244 32.69 -5.25 -16.39
N THR A 245 32.38 -5.45 -15.11
CA THR A 245 31.11 -6.04 -14.67
C THR A 245 29.93 -5.14 -15.06
N LEU A 246 30.04 -3.82 -14.88
CA LEU A 246 29.00 -2.87 -15.25
C LEU A 246 28.70 -2.87 -16.76
N LYS A 247 29.73 -3.00 -17.61
CA LYS A 247 29.55 -3.15 -19.06
C LYS A 247 28.83 -4.45 -19.41
N LEU A 248 29.12 -5.54 -18.71
CA LEU A 248 28.45 -6.82 -18.86
C LEU A 248 26.98 -6.72 -18.45
N CYS A 249 26.68 -6.10 -17.30
CA CYS A 249 25.33 -5.80 -16.85
C CYS A 249 24.51 -5.06 -17.91
N ARG A 250 25.06 -3.96 -18.45
CA ARG A 250 24.42 -3.16 -19.50
C ARG A 250 24.14 -3.99 -20.75
N PHE A 251 25.07 -4.88 -21.11
CA PHE A 251 24.88 -5.78 -22.25
C PHE A 251 23.70 -6.73 -22.01
N PHE A 252 23.62 -7.38 -20.85
CA PHE A 252 22.50 -8.28 -20.54
C PHE A 252 21.16 -7.54 -20.46
N ALA A 253 21.11 -6.39 -19.81
CA ALA A 253 19.89 -5.61 -19.69
C ALA A 253 19.37 -5.12 -21.07
N ASN A 254 20.26 -4.68 -21.95
CA ASN A 254 19.91 -4.35 -23.34
C ASN A 254 19.47 -5.58 -24.15
N SER A 255 20.12 -6.73 -23.92
CA SER A 255 19.74 -8.00 -24.57
C SER A 255 18.35 -8.44 -24.14
N LEU A 256 18.02 -8.28 -22.85
CA LEU A 256 16.69 -8.58 -22.29
C LEU A 256 15.65 -7.68 -22.92
N LEU A 257 15.89 -6.37 -22.95
CA LEU A 257 14.98 -5.40 -23.57
C LEU A 257 14.73 -5.72 -25.05
N HIS A 258 15.78 -6.07 -25.80
CA HIS A 258 15.64 -6.41 -27.20
C HIS A 258 14.88 -7.73 -27.41
N TYR A 259 15.23 -8.77 -26.66
CA TYR A 259 14.57 -10.07 -26.74
C TYR A 259 13.10 -9.98 -26.33
N ALA A 260 12.79 -9.24 -25.26
CA ALA A 260 11.44 -9.02 -24.79
C ALA A 260 10.56 -8.35 -25.85
N LYS A 261 11.10 -7.36 -26.54
CA LYS A 261 10.41 -6.68 -27.65
C LYS A 261 10.05 -7.63 -28.79
N GLU A 262 10.98 -8.48 -29.23
CA GLU A 262 10.81 -9.31 -30.43
C GLU A 262 9.99 -10.59 -30.16
N PHE A 263 9.98 -11.08 -28.92
CA PHE A 263 9.28 -12.31 -28.53
C PHE A 263 8.11 -12.11 -27.57
N LEU A 264 7.65 -10.87 -27.36
CA LEU A 264 6.62 -10.51 -26.39
C LEU A 264 5.43 -11.49 -26.28
N PRO A 265 4.80 -11.94 -27.39
CA PRO A 265 3.64 -12.84 -27.32
C PRO A 265 3.90 -14.19 -26.63
N PHE A 266 5.17 -14.61 -26.50
CA PHE A 266 5.58 -15.90 -25.94
C PHE A 266 6.09 -15.79 -24.50
N LEU A 267 6.01 -14.60 -23.87
CA LEU A 267 6.60 -14.32 -22.57
C LEU A 267 5.62 -14.41 -21.39
N SER A 268 4.44 -15.00 -21.58
CA SER A 268 3.42 -15.12 -20.52
C SER A 268 3.99 -15.72 -19.24
N ASP A 269 4.77 -16.80 -19.38
CA ASP A 269 5.31 -17.58 -18.27
C ASP A 269 6.56 -16.94 -17.65
N SER A 270 7.08 -15.89 -18.28
CA SER A 270 8.26 -15.13 -17.85
C SER A 270 7.88 -13.84 -17.11
N CYS A 271 6.63 -13.41 -17.15
CA CYS A 271 6.18 -12.16 -16.53
C CYS A 271 6.49 -12.09 -15.03
N CYS A 272 6.36 -13.21 -14.30
CA CYS A 272 6.73 -13.30 -12.88
C CYS A 272 8.23 -13.01 -12.67
N THR A 273 9.10 -13.60 -13.49
CA THR A 273 10.54 -13.36 -13.41
C THR A 273 10.91 -11.91 -13.78
N LEU A 274 10.27 -11.34 -14.80
CA LEU A 274 10.49 -9.94 -15.21
C LEU A 274 10.04 -8.95 -14.12
N HIS A 275 8.90 -9.23 -13.49
CA HIS A 275 8.38 -8.46 -12.36
C HIS A 275 9.33 -8.54 -11.16
N GLN A 276 9.75 -9.73 -10.76
CA GLN A 276 10.72 -9.94 -9.68
C GLN A 276 12.05 -9.23 -9.95
N LEU A 277 12.57 -9.31 -11.18
CA LEU A 277 13.79 -8.61 -11.60
C LEU A 277 13.68 -7.10 -11.35
N TYR A 278 12.57 -6.49 -11.79
CA TYR A 278 12.32 -5.06 -11.58
C TYR A 278 12.34 -4.71 -10.08
N LEU A 279 11.59 -5.46 -9.27
CA LEU A 279 11.49 -5.20 -7.83
C LEU A 279 12.83 -5.36 -7.11
N GLN A 280 13.58 -6.42 -7.42
CA GLN A 280 14.87 -6.71 -6.78
C GLN A 280 15.94 -5.67 -7.12
N ILE A 281 15.97 -5.17 -8.35
CA ILE A 281 16.91 -4.11 -8.73
C ILE A 281 16.55 -2.81 -8.01
N HIS A 282 15.28 -2.40 -8.06
CA HIS A 282 14.82 -1.16 -7.42
C HIS A 282 14.93 -1.19 -5.88
N SER A 283 14.83 -2.36 -5.24
CA SER A 283 14.96 -2.48 -3.77
C SER A 283 16.34 -2.09 -3.25
N LYS A 284 17.38 -2.19 -4.08
CA LYS A 284 18.77 -1.87 -3.71
C LYS A 284 19.19 -0.43 -4.04
N PHE A 285 18.29 0.38 -4.62
CA PHE A 285 18.53 1.80 -4.87
C PHE A 285 17.81 2.69 -3.85
N PRO A 286 18.41 3.81 -3.42
CA PRO A 286 17.71 4.84 -2.68
C PRO A 286 16.46 5.34 -3.44
N PRO A 287 15.37 5.65 -2.73
CA PRO A 287 15.29 5.79 -1.28
C PRO A 287 14.74 4.56 -0.54
N SER A 288 14.83 3.36 -1.13
CA SER A 288 14.47 2.12 -0.43
C SER A 288 15.24 1.97 0.89
N LEU A 289 14.57 1.50 1.94
CA LEU A 289 15.21 1.20 3.23
C LEU A 289 16.25 0.07 3.15
N TYR A 290 16.18 -0.71 2.07
CA TYR A 290 17.06 -1.84 1.78
C TYR A 290 18.14 -1.50 0.73
N ALA A 291 18.31 -0.21 0.42
CA ALA A 291 19.36 0.27 -0.46
C ALA A 291 20.76 -0.03 0.08
N THR A 292 21.67 -0.44 -0.80
CA THR A 292 23.07 -0.69 -0.43
C THR A 292 23.81 0.64 -0.26
N ARG A 293 24.62 0.76 0.80
CA ARG A 293 25.37 1.99 1.10
C ARG A 293 26.63 2.07 0.24
N ILE A 294 26.53 2.81 -0.86
CA ILE A 294 27.64 3.05 -1.80
C ILE A 294 27.79 4.55 -2.07
N SER A 295 28.94 4.96 -2.61
CA SER A 295 29.15 6.34 -3.05
C SER A 295 28.09 6.76 -4.09
N LYS A 296 27.67 8.04 -4.05
CA LYS A 296 26.69 8.59 -4.99
C LYS A 296 27.13 8.42 -6.46
N ALA A 297 28.43 8.55 -6.73
CA ALA A 297 28.98 8.34 -8.07
C ALA A 297 28.76 6.90 -8.57
N HIS A 298 29.08 5.90 -7.74
CA HIS A 298 28.85 4.51 -8.10
C HIS A 298 27.35 4.21 -8.26
N GLN A 299 26.50 4.78 -7.40
CA GLN A 299 25.05 4.62 -7.51
C GLN A 299 24.51 5.14 -8.85
N GLU A 300 24.95 6.32 -9.30
CA GLU A 300 24.54 6.89 -10.59
C GLU A 300 25.02 6.05 -11.77
N GLU A 301 26.25 5.51 -11.71
CA GLU A 301 26.79 4.63 -12.74
C GLU A 301 26.00 3.31 -12.85
N ILE A 302 25.67 2.68 -11.72
CA ILE A 302 24.86 1.45 -11.69
C ILE A 302 23.43 1.78 -12.15
N ALA A 303 22.81 2.84 -11.64
CA ALA A 303 21.47 3.26 -12.07
C ALA A 303 21.40 3.51 -13.58
N GLY A 304 22.42 4.16 -14.14
CA GLY A 304 22.55 4.40 -15.58
C GLY A 304 22.70 3.14 -16.44
N ALA A 305 23.11 2.00 -15.85
CA ALA A 305 23.19 0.73 -16.56
C ALA A 305 21.88 -0.07 -16.55
N PHE A 306 21.14 -0.04 -15.43
CA PHE A 306 19.92 -0.86 -15.27
C PHE A 306 18.64 -0.05 -15.46
N LEU A 307 18.45 1.05 -14.73
CA LEU A 307 17.17 1.77 -14.69
C LEU A 307 16.80 2.37 -16.05
N VAL A 308 17.81 2.79 -16.83
CA VAL A 308 17.64 3.28 -18.21
C VAL A 308 17.06 2.22 -19.15
N THR A 309 17.30 0.93 -18.86
CA THR A 309 16.78 -0.19 -19.68
C THR A 309 15.45 -0.73 -19.16
N LEU A 310 15.23 -0.69 -17.84
CA LEU A 310 14.00 -1.18 -17.22
C LEU A 310 12.80 -0.27 -17.53
N ASP A 311 12.96 1.05 -17.62
CA ASP A 311 11.85 1.96 -17.95
C ASP A 311 11.23 1.72 -19.35
N PRO A 312 12.03 1.56 -20.42
CA PRO A 312 11.54 1.09 -21.72
C PRO A 312 10.93 -0.31 -21.68
N LEU A 313 11.47 -1.22 -20.85
CA LEU A 313 10.94 -2.58 -20.71
C LEU A 313 9.52 -2.55 -20.15
N ILE A 314 9.26 -1.78 -19.08
CA ILE A 314 7.91 -1.60 -18.54
C ILE A 314 6.99 -1.03 -19.62
N SER A 315 7.45 -0.03 -20.38
CA SER A 315 6.67 0.58 -21.46
C SER A 315 6.23 -0.43 -22.53
N GLN A 316 7.07 -1.44 -22.83
CA GLN A 316 6.74 -2.54 -23.74
C GLN A 316 5.75 -3.55 -23.12
N LEU A 317 5.88 -3.81 -21.82
CA LEU A 317 5.04 -4.78 -21.10
C LEU A 317 3.66 -4.24 -20.74
N LEU A 318 3.42 -2.92 -20.77
CA LEU A 318 2.13 -2.30 -20.43
C LEU A 318 0.95 -2.85 -21.25
N THR A 319 1.17 -3.14 -22.53
CA THR A 319 0.13 -3.69 -23.42
C THR A 319 -0.03 -5.20 -23.30
N PHE A 320 0.80 -5.87 -22.49
CA PHE A 320 0.85 -7.32 -22.38
C PHE A 320 0.07 -7.82 -21.16
N GLN A 321 -1.13 -8.35 -21.40
CA GLN A 321 -2.07 -8.77 -20.35
C GLN A 321 -1.47 -9.71 -19.28
N PRO A 322 -0.63 -10.72 -19.59
CA PRO A 322 -0.03 -11.58 -18.57
C PRO A 322 0.86 -10.82 -17.59
N PHE A 323 1.56 -9.77 -18.02
CA PHE A 323 2.38 -8.96 -17.14
C PHE A 323 1.52 -8.21 -16.11
N MET A 324 0.44 -7.59 -16.59
CA MET A 324 -0.53 -6.94 -15.71
C MET A 324 -1.15 -7.92 -14.70
N GLN A 325 -1.47 -9.15 -15.10
CA GLN A 325 -2.03 -10.16 -14.17
C GLN A 325 -1.07 -10.46 -13.01
N VAL A 326 0.23 -10.51 -13.27
CA VAL A 326 1.26 -10.69 -12.24
C VAL A 326 1.38 -9.46 -11.34
N VAL A 327 1.44 -8.26 -11.93
CA VAL A 327 1.61 -7.00 -11.18
C VAL A 327 0.41 -6.68 -10.28
N LEU A 328 -0.80 -7.08 -10.70
CA LEU A 328 -2.07 -6.80 -10.03
C LEU A 328 -2.70 -8.04 -9.36
N ASP A 329 -1.90 -9.06 -9.05
CA ASP A 329 -2.37 -10.24 -8.31
C ASP A 329 -2.81 -9.82 -6.89
N SER A 330 -4.03 -10.19 -6.51
CA SER A 330 -4.56 -9.96 -5.16
C SER A 330 -3.82 -10.73 -4.05
N LYS A 331 -3.09 -11.79 -4.38
CA LYS A 331 -2.34 -12.64 -3.44
C LYS A 331 -0.83 -12.41 -3.50
N LEU A 332 -0.42 -11.19 -3.84
CA LEU A 332 0.99 -10.85 -4.00
C LEU A 332 1.68 -10.73 -2.63
N ASP A 333 2.10 -11.86 -2.06
CA ASP A 333 2.84 -11.95 -0.79
C ASP A 333 4.31 -11.54 -1.00
N LEU A 334 4.57 -10.24 -1.10
CA LEU A 334 5.92 -9.70 -1.25
C LEU A 334 6.65 -9.58 0.09
N PRO A 335 7.94 -9.96 0.16
CA PRO A 335 8.82 -9.59 1.26
C PRO A 335 8.86 -8.08 1.48
N CYS A 336 9.08 -7.63 2.72
CA CYS A 336 9.13 -6.21 3.08
C CYS A 336 10.06 -5.36 2.18
N GLU A 337 11.16 -5.95 1.69
CA GLU A 337 12.10 -5.27 0.80
C GLU A 337 11.58 -4.97 -0.61
N LEU A 338 10.53 -5.67 -1.06
CA LEU A 338 9.97 -5.53 -2.41
C LEU A 338 8.68 -4.71 -2.44
N GLN A 339 8.08 -4.42 -1.27
CA GLN A 339 6.81 -3.68 -1.17
C GLN A 339 6.94 -2.22 -1.66
N PHE A 340 8.02 -1.54 -1.30
CA PHE A 340 8.28 -0.17 -1.78
C PHE A 340 8.55 -0.11 -3.29
N PRO A 341 9.44 -0.96 -3.86
CA PRO A 341 9.58 -1.08 -5.31
C PRO A 341 8.27 -1.39 -6.05
N GLN A 342 7.36 -2.17 -5.44
CA GLN A 342 6.05 -2.47 -6.01
C GLN A 342 5.18 -1.21 -6.07
N CYS A 343 5.18 -0.41 -5.00
CA CYS A 343 4.48 0.88 -4.99
C CYS A 343 5.01 1.81 -6.09
N LEU A 344 6.33 1.91 -6.24
CA LEU A 344 6.96 2.70 -7.30
C LEU A 344 6.63 2.17 -8.70
N LEU A 345 6.60 0.85 -8.91
CA LEU A 345 6.19 0.26 -10.19
C LEU A 345 4.77 0.69 -10.56
N LEU A 346 3.83 0.64 -9.61
CA LEU A 346 2.45 1.05 -9.85
C LEU A 346 2.34 2.54 -10.19
N VAL A 347 3.13 3.40 -9.54
CA VAL A 347 3.22 4.83 -9.90
C VAL A 347 3.76 5.02 -11.33
N VAL A 348 4.81 4.30 -11.72
CA VAL A 348 5.36 4.34 -13.08
C VAL A 348 4.33 3.87 -14.12
N VAL A 349 3.55 2.83 -13.79
CA VAL A 349 2.44 2.37 -14.63
C VAL A 349 1.39 3.46 -14.77
N MET A 350 0.97 4.11 -13.68
CA MET A 350 0.01 5.22 -13.71
C MET A 350 0.48 6.39 -14.58
N ASP A 351 1.77 6.72 -14.55
CA ASP A 351 2.33 7.82 -15.36
C ASP A 351 2.33 7.51 -16.86
N LYS A 352 2.54 6.25 -17.22
CA LYS A 352 2.65 5.82 -18.63
C LYS A 352 1.29 5.44 -19.23
N LEU A 353 0.34 4.97 -18.42
CA LEU A 353 -0.96 4.47 -18.88
C LEU A 353 -1.79 5.48 -19.69
N PRO A 354 -1.81 6.80 -19.38
CA PRO A 354 -2.53 7.79 -20.18
C PRO A 354 -2.09 7.89 -21.64
N SER A 355 -0.84 7.50 -21.94
CA SER A 355 -0.32 7.48 -23.32
C SER A 355 -0.77 6.25 -24.13
N GLN A 356 -1.41 5.27 -23.49
CA GLN A 356 -1.82 4.01 -24.10
C GLN A 356 -3.26 4.07 -24.65
N PRO A 357 -3.62 3.18 -25.60
CA PRO A 357 -4.99 3.06 -26.10
C PRO A 357 -6.01 2.78 -24.99
N LYS A 358 -7.27 3.18 -25.20
CA LYS A 358 -8.36 3.06 -24.23
C LYS A 358 -8.56 1.62 -23.75
N GLU A 359 -8.37 0.63 -24.63
CA GLU A 359 -8.50 -0.78 -24.33
C GLU A 359 -7.50 -1.22 -23.26
N VAL A 360 -6.26 -0.72 -23.36
CA VAL A 360 -5.19 -1.00 -22.38
C VAL A 360 -5.52 -0.30 -21.06
N GLN A 361 -5.95 0.96 -21.08
CA GLN A 361 -6.36 1.66 -19.86
C GLN A 361 -7.51 0.93 -19.15
N THR A 362 -8.52 0.51 -19.90
CA THR A 362 -9.66 -0.27 -19.39
C THR A 362 -9.18 -1.57 -18.76
N LEU A 363 -8.25 -2.27 -19.43
CA LEU A 363 -7.70 -3.52 -18.94
C LEU A 363 -7.04 -3.35 -17.56
N TRP A 364 -6.26 -2.30 -17.33
CA TRP A 364 -5.57 -2.05 -16.05
C TRP A 364 -6.50 -1.50 -14.95
N CYS A 365 -7.55 -0.76 -15.31
CA CYS A 365 -8.37 -0.01 -14.36
C CYS A 365 -9.64 -0.74 -13.90
N THR A 366 -10.11 -1.77 -14.59
CA THR A 366 -11.28 -2.54 -14.16
C THR A 366 -10.89 -3.69 -13.24
N ASP A 367 -11.79 -4.12 -12.35
CA ASP A 367 -11.64 -5.43 -11.72
C ASP A 367 -12.09 -6.52 -12.69
N SER A 368 -11.43 -7.68 -12.64
CA SER A 368 -11.83 -8.81 -13.46
C SER A 368 -11.66 -10.11 -12.69
N GLN A 369 -12.78 -10.79 -12.43
CA GLN A 369 -12.77 -12.20 -12.03
C GLN A 369 -12.65 -13.05 -13.29
N VAL A 370 -11.43 -13.20 -13.82
CA VAL A 370 -11.22 -13.92 -15.10
C VAL A 370 -11.24 -15.44 -14.89
N SER A 371 -10.95 -15.94 -13.68
CA SER A 371 -11.16 -17.36 -13.30
C SER A 371 -11.10 -17.55 -11.78
N GLU A 372 -11.57 -18.69 -11.26
CA GLU A 372 -11.55 -19.05 -9.82
C GLU A 372 -10.16 -18.99 -9.17
N THR A 373 -9.08 -19.08 -9.94
CA THR A 373 -7.71 -19.21 -9.41
C THR A 373 -6.93 -17.90 -9.34
N THR A 374 -7.31 -16.89 -10.11
CA THR A 374 -6.57 -15.62 -10.24
C THR A 374 -7.50 -14.44 -10.08
N THR A 375 -7.61 -13.96 -8.84
CA THR A 375 -8.29 -12.72 -8.49
C THR A 375 -7.35 -11.54 -8.73
N ARG A 376 -7.73 -10.65 -9.65
CA ARG A 376 -7.00 -9.42 -9.97
C ARG A 376 -7.69 -8.23 -9.31
N ILE A 377 -6.91 -7.33 -8.71
CA ILE A 377 -7.38 -6.02 -8.26
C ILE A 377 -7.10 -4.94 -9.31
N SER A 378 -7.90 -3.88 -9.38
CA SER A 378 -7.64 -2.76 -10.28
C SER A 378 -6.36 -2.01 -9.90
N LEU A 379 -5.76 -1.30 -10.85
CA LEU A 379 -4.56 -0.49 -10.63
C LEU A 379 -4.71 0.47 -9.44
N LEU A 380 -5.85 1.17 -9.34
CA LEU A 380 -6.10 2.12 -8.25
C LEU A 380 -6.15 1.42 -6.89
N LYS A 381 -6.83 0.27 -6.80
CA LYS A 381 -6.86 -0.54 -5.57
C LYS A 381 -5.46 -1.06 -5.21
N ALA A 382 -4.69 -1.50 -6.20
CA ALA A 382 -3.31 -1.94 -6.00
C ALA A 382 -2.41 -0.82 -5.48
N VAL A 383 -2.58 0.42 -5.96
CA VAL A 383 -1.82 1.59 -5.49
C VAL A 383 -2.12 1.86 -4.03
N PHE A 384 -3.40 1.92 -3.64
CA PHE A 384 -3.77 2.12 -2.24
C PHE A 384 -3.28 1.00 -1.33
N TYR A 385 -3.42 -0.25 -1.76
CA TYR A 385 -2.93 -1.41 -1.01
C TYR A 385 -1.39 -1.38 -0.87
N SER A 386 -0.66 -1.20 -1.97
CA SER A 386 0.81 -1.17 -1.95
C SER A 386 1.36 0.03 -1.18
N PHE A 387 0.66 1.17 -1.21
CA PHE A 387 1.00 2.36 -0.44
C PHE A 387 0.93 2.10 1.07
N GLU A 388 -0.14 1.43 1.52
CA GLU A 388 -0.28 0.98 2.91
C GLU A 388 0.87 0.07 3.35
N GLN A 389 1.35 -0.81 2.47
CA GLN A 389 2.49 -1.70 2.76
C GLN A 389 3.82 -0.94 2.98
N CYS A 390 3.93 0.31 2.52
CA CYS A 390 5.14 1.14 2.61
C CYS A 390 5.24 1.90 3.95
N SER A 391 4.79 1.29 5.06
CA SER A 391 4.75 1.95 6.37
C SER A 391 6.13 2.46 6.84
N GLY A 392 7.20 1.73 6.52
CA GLY A 392 8.56 2.13 6.89
C GLY A 392 9.01 3.40 6.16
N GLU A 393 8.80 3.47 4.85
CA GLU A 393 9.13 4.61 4.01
C GLU A 393 8.22 5.82 4.29
N LEU A 394 6.98 5.60 4.74
CA LEU A 394 6.06 6.66 5.18
C LEU A 394 6.44 7.24 6.55
N SER A 395 7.08 6.44 7.41
CA SER A 395 7.48 6.86 8.77
C SER A 395 8.81 7.61 8.78
N LEU A 396 9.57 7.52 7.69
CA LEU A 396 10.87 8.16 7.53
C LEU A 396 10.77 9.33 6.54
N PRO A 397 11.68 10.31 6.64
CA PRO A 397 11.79 11.38 5.64
C PRO A 397 12.45 10.82 4.36
N VAL A 398 11.81 9.83 3.74
CA VAL A 398 12.19 9.28 2.45
C VAL A 398 11.89 10.32 1.40
N HIS A 399 12.96 10.84 0.81
CA HIS A 399 12.87 11.88 -0.20
C HIS A 399 13.01 11.28 -1.59
N LEU A 400 11.92 11.35 -2.36
CA LEU A 400 11.90 11.05 -3.78
C LEU A 400 12.19 12.31 -4.60
N GLN A 401 12.68 12.13 -5.82
CA GLN A 401 12.84 13.23 -6.76
C GLN A 401 11.45 13.75 -7.15
N GLY A 402 11.13 14.98 -6.74
CA GLY A 402 9.92 15.66 -7.18
C GLY A 402 9.94 15.97 -8.68
N LEU A 403 8.77 16.29 -9.24
CA LEU A 403 8.65 16.71 -10.64
C LEU A 403 9.54 17.93 -10.91
N LYS A 404 10.40 17.81 -11.93
CA LYS A 404 11.20 18.92 -12.47
C LYS A 404 10.29 19.97 -13.09
N SER A 405 9.85 20.95 -12.31
CA SER A 405 9.32 22.18 -12.89
C SER A 405 10.47 22.93 -13.55
N LYS A 406 10.33 23.25 -14.85
CA LYS A 406 11.37 23.92 -15.65
C LYS A 406 11.95 25.12 -14.88
N GLY A 407 13.21 25.02 -14.45
CA GLY A 407 13.98 26.12 -13.84
C GLY A 407 14.02 26.18 -12.30
N LYS A 408 13.40 25.25 -11.55
CA LYS A 408 13.58 25.16 -10.09
C LYS A 408 14.39 23.92 -9.70
N ALA A 409 15.19 24.03 -8.65
CA ALA A 409 15.93 22.92 -8.07
C ALA A 409 14.96 21.79 -7.68
N GLU A 410 15.38 20.54 -7.87
CA GLU A 410 14.61 19.36 -7.46
C GLU A 410 14.30 19.46 -5.96
N VAL A 411 13.02 19.54 -5.62
CA VAL A 411 12.58 19.50 -4.22
C VAL A 411 12.42 18.04 -3.83
N ALA A 412 13.09 17.68 -2.75
CA ALA A 412 12.95 16.42 -2.06
C ALA A 412 11.52 16.30 -1.51
N VAL A 413 10.72 15.36 -2.02
CA VAL A 413 9.32 15.16 -1.60
C VAL A 413 9.14 13.83 -0.86
N THR A 414 8.23 13.80 0.11
CA THR A 414 7.93 12.56 0.85
C THR A 414 7.23 11.53 -0.06
N LEU A 415 7.25 10.26 0.33
CA LEU A 415 6.49 9.21 -0.40
C LEU A 415 5.00 9.56 -0.51
N TYR A 416 4.39 10.07 0.56
CA TYR A 416 3.00 10.53 0.56
C TYR A 416 2.75 11.57 -0.54
N GLN A 417 3.57 12.62 -0.58
CA GLN A 417 3.44 13.69 -1.56
C GLN A 417 3.67 13.19 -2.98
N HIS A 418 4.66 12.32 -3.18
CA HIS A 418 4.95 11.73 -4.47
C HIS A 418 3.73 10.97 -5.00
N VAL A 419 3.23 9.97 -4.25
CA VAL A 419 2.07 9.17 -4.68
C VAL A 419 0.83 10.04 -4.87
N CYS A 420 0.57 11.00 -3.97
CA CYS A 420 -0.58 11.91 -4.09
C CYS A 420 -0.54 12.74 -5.38
N VAL A 421 0.61 13.32 -5.74
CA VAL A 421 0.77 14.13 -6.96
C VAL A 421 0.57 13.29 -8.22
N HIS A 422 1.17 12.09 -8.27
CA HIS A 422 1.04 11.20 -9.41
C HIS A 422 -0.39 10.64 -9.54
N LEU A 423 -1.06 10.33 -8.42
CA LEU A 423 -2.47 9.95 -8.40
C LEU A 423 -3.39 11.06 -8.88
N CYS A 424 -3.21 12.28 -8.39
CA CYS A 424 -3.97 13.44 -8.86
C CYS A 424 -3.74 13.70 -10.35
N THR A 425 -2.49 13.61 -10.82
CA THR A 425 -2.13 13.75 -12.23
C THR A 425 -2.82 12.68 -13.08
N PHE A 426 -2.78 11.42 -12.66
CA PHE A 426 -3.46 10.33 -13.35
C PHE A 426 -4.97 10.56 -13.44
N ILE A 427 -5.62 11.01 -12.35
CA ILE A 427 -7.04 11.38 -12.32
C ILE A 427 -7.38 12.44 -13.37
N THR A 428 -6.52 13.45 -13.60
CA THR A 428 -6.78 14.48 -14.63
C THR A 428 -6.78 13.94 -16.06
N SER A 429 -6.06 12.84 -16.29
CA SER A 429 -5.94 12.18 -17.59
C SER A 429 -6.85 10.94 -17.73
N PHE A 430 -7.65 10.65 -16.72
CA PHE A 430 -8.44 9.44 -16.64
C PHE A 430 -9.61 9.46 -17.63
N HIS A 431 -9.84 8.36 -18.34
CA HIS A 431 -10.87 8.31 -19.37
C HIS A 431 -12.29 8.35 -18.73
N PRO A 432 -13.22 9.22 -19.16
CA PRO A 432 -14.53 9.39 -18.53
C PRO A 432 -15.38 8.11 -18.41
N SER A 433 -15.24 7.18 -19.36
CA SER A 433 -15.97 5.90 -19.29
C SER A 433 -15.52 4.97 -18.15
N LEU A 434 -14.36 5.24 -17.53
CA LEU A 434 -13.84 4.46 -16.41
C LEU A 434 -14.11 5.15 -15.07
N PHE A 435 -14.75 6.33 -15.06
CA PHE A 435 -14.91 7.16 -13.87
C PHE A 435 -15.59 6.43 -12.70
N ALA A 436 -16.52 5.52 -12.97
CA ALA A 436 -17.15 4.69 -11.94
C ALA A 436 -16.13 3.82 -11.16
N GLU A 437 -15.07 3.34 -11.83
CA GLU A 437 -13.98 2.59 -11.19
C GLU A 437 -13.16 3.49 -10.26
N LEU A 438 -12.96 4.76 -10.64
CA LEU A 438 -12.28 5.75 -9.80
C LEU A 438 -13.09 6.04 -8.54
N ASP A 439 -14.38 6.32 -8.67
CA ASP A 439 -15.27 6.57 -7.53
C ASP A 439 -15.30 5.37 -6.58
N ALA A 440 -15.43 4.16 -7.12
CA ALA A 440 -15.41 2.94 -6.32
C ALA A 440 -14.07 2.73 -5.61
N ALA A 441 -12.94 2.98 -6.27
CA ALA A 441 -11.62 2.84 -5.67
C ALA A 441 -11.37 3.86 -4.56
N LEU A 442 -11.72 5.14 -4.80
CA LEU A 442 -11.61 6.20 -3.79
C LEU A 442 -12.51 5.90 -2.59
N LEU A 443 -13.77 5.49 -2.80
CA LEU A 443 -14.69 5.15 -1.73
C LEU A 443 -14.18 3.98 -0.89
N ASN A 444 -13.74 2.90 -1.52
CA ASN A 444 -13.18 1.75 -0.80
C ASN A 444 -11.94 2.14 0.02
N ALA A 445 -11.07 3.00 -0.52
CA ALA A 445 -9.88 3.47 0.20
C ALA A 445 -10.23 4.41 1.36
N VAL A 446 -11.21 5.32 1.20
CA VAL A 446 -11.72 6.16 2.30
C VAL A 446 -12.34 5.31 3.41
N LEU A 447 -13.07 4.26 3.04
CA LEU A 447 -13.70 3.33 3.98
C LEU A 447 -12.72 2.30 4.56
N SER A 448 -11.44 2.33 4.21
CA SER A 448 -10.44 1.41 4.76
C SER A 448 -10.10 1.74 6.21
N ALA A 449 -9.65 0.72 6.96
CA ALA A 449 -9.17 0.89 8.34
C ALA A 449 -7.80 1.61 8.40
N ASN A 450 -7.06 1.67 7.29
CA ASN A 450 -5.77 2.32 7.24
C ASN A 450 -5.93 3.84 7.12
N MET A 451 -5.57 4.55 8.19
CA MET A 451 -5.72 6.01 8.28
C MET A 451 -4.96 6.76 7.18
N ILE A 452 -3.73 6.35 6.85
CA ILE A 452 -2.89 7.08 5.88
C ILE A 452 -3.43 6.87 4.46
N THR A 453 -3.84 5.64 4.12
CA THR A 453 -4.48 5.34 2.83
C THR A 453 -5.81 6.06 2.67
N SER A 454 -6.64 6.07 3.73
CA SER A 454 -7.89 6.82 3.75
C SER A 454 -7.64 8.31 3.54
N LEU A 455 -6.65 8.89 4.23
CA LEU A 455 -6.27 10.30 4.05
C LEU A 455 -5.79 10.60 2.62
N LEU A 456 -4.95 9.73 2.03
CA LEU A 456 -4.51 9.85 0.62
C LEU A 456 -5.71 9.84 -0.34
N ALA A 457 -6.67 8.95 -0.12
CA ALA A 457 -7.88 8.87 -0.93
C ALA A 457 -8.75 10.14 -0.76
N MET A 458 -8.89 10.67 0.46
CA MET A 458 -9.59 11.94 0.70
C MET A 458 -8.90 13.13 0.02
N ASP A 459 -7.57 13.18 0.04
CA ASP A 459 -6.78 14.21 -0.64
C ASP A 459 -7.00 14.18 -2.15
N ALA A 460 -6.93 12.99 -2.75
CA ALA A 460 -7.21 12.78 -4.18
C ALA A 460 -8.67 13.11 -4.53
N TRP A 461 -9.64 12.79 -3.65
CA TRP A 461 -11.05 13.13 -3.86
C TRP A 461 -11.30 14.64 -3.74
N CYS A 462 -10.65 15.30 -2.79
CA CYS A 462 -10.68 16.76 -2.68
C CYS A 462 -10.08 17.43 -3.92
N PHE A 463 -8.99 16.90 -4.45
CA PHE A 463 -8.43 17.36 -5.73
C PHE A 463 -9.43 17.17 -6.87
N LEU A 464 -10.05 15.99 -6.99
CA LEU A 464 -11.07 15.70 -8.00
C LEU A 464 -12.26 16.66 -7.90
N ALA A 465 -12.73 16.98 -6.70
CA ALA A 465 -13.82 17.92 -6.49
C ALA A 465 -13.47 19.36 -6.92
N ARG A 466 -12.20 19.76 -6.78
CA ARG A 466 -11.71 21.07 -7.22
C ARG A 466 -11.41 21.14 -8.71
N TYR A 467 -10.94 20.03 -9.29
CA TYR A 467 -10.60 19.92 -10.71
C TYR A 467 -11.84 19.74 -11.58
N GLY A 468 -12.82 18.98 -11.08
CA GLY A 468 -14.09 18.71 -11.76
C GLY A 468 -15.06 19.89 -11.73
N THR A 469 -16.29 19.61 -12.18
CA THR A 469 -17.38 20.59 -12.21
C THR A 469 -18.00 20.81 -10.84
N ALA A 470 -18.62 21.97 -10.60
CA ALA A 470 -19.30 22.27 -9.33
C ALA A 470 -20.45 21.28 -9.04
N GLU A 471 -21.11 20.78 -10.08
CA GLU A 471 -22.17 19.77 -10.03
C GLU A 471 -21.63 18.42 -9.52
N LEU A 472 -20.44 18.01 -10.00
CA LEU A 472 -19.76 16.80 -9.54
C LEU A 472 -19.40 16.89 -8.05
N CYS A 473 -18.88 18.04 -7.61
CA CYS A 473 -18.62 18.29 -6.20
C CYS A 473 -19.90 18.17 -5.36
N ALA A 474 -20.99 18.82 -5.79
CA ALA A 474 -22.29 18.74 -5.10
C ALA A 474 -22.85 17.31 -5.04
N HIS A 475 -22.67 16.54 -6.12
CA HIS A 475 -23.04 15.13 -6.18
C HIS A 475 -22.25 14.29 -5.17
N HIS A 476 -20.92 14.42 -5.14
CA HIS A 476 -20.07 13.72 -4.18
C HIS A 476 -20.41 14.06 -2.72
N VAL A 477 -20.58 15.35 -2.40
CA VAL A 477 -20.99 15.78 -1.05
C VAL A 477 -22.33 15.16 -0.66
N THR A 478 -23.28 15.13 -1.60
CA THR A 478 -24.59 14.51 -1.38
C THR A 478 -24.45 13.01 -1.11
N ILE A 479 -23.63 12.27 -1.86
CA ILE A 479 -23.39 10.84 -1.61
C ILE A 479 -22.79 10.61 -0.22
N VAL A 480 -21.74 11.35 0.13
CA VAL A 480 -21.08 11.24 1.44
C VAL A 480 -22.06 11.51 2.58
N ALA A 481 -22.94 12.50 2.44
CA ALA A 481 -23.99 12.79 3.41
C ALA A 481 -24.98 11.62 3.61
N HIS A 482 -25.40 10.95 2.53
CA HIS A 482 -26.26 9.76 2.64
C HIS A 482 -25.52 8.58 3.29
N LEU A 483 -24.24 8.40 2.97
CA LEU A 483 -23.41 7.35 3.59
C LEU A 483 -23.28 7.57 5.10
N ILE A 484 -23.03 8.80 5.54
CA ILE A 484 -23.01 9.18 6.97
C ILE A 484 -24.35 8.86 7.64
N LYS A 485 -25.49 9.25 7.03
CA LYS A 485 -26.83 8.90 7.57
C LYS A 485 -27.10 7.39 7.61
N SER A 486 -26.37 6.58 6.83
CA SER A 486 -26.53 5.12 6.77
C SER A 486 -25.59 4.36 7.70
N CYS A 487 -24.66 5.03 8.37
CA CYS A 487 -23.74 4.38 9.32
C CYS A 487 -24.52 3.86 10.55
N PRO A 488 -24.23 2.63 11.03
CA PRO A 488 -24.97 2.00 12.13
C PRO A 488 -24.62 2.53 13.52
N GLY A 489 -23.81 3.59 13.61
CA GLY A 489 -23.26 4.14 14.84
C GLY A 489 -21.83 4.63 14.66
N GLU A 490 -21.12 4.84 15.75
CA GLU A 490 -19.70 5.24 15.77
C GLU A 490 -18.80 4.13 15.18
N CYS A 491 -18.14 4.44 14.08
CA CYS A 491 -17.17 3.55 13.43
C CYS A 491 -16.09 4.37 12.71
N TYR A 492 -14.94 3.75 12.39
CA TYR A 492 -13.87 4.45 11.69
C TYR A 492 -14.31 4.93 10.29
N GLN A 493 -15.24 4.23 9.64
CA GLN A 493 -15.84 4.66 8.38
C GLN A 493 -16.60 5.98 8.55
N LEU A 494 -17.38 6.13 9.62
CA LEU A 494 -18.08 7.38 9.93
C LEU A 494 -17.07 8.51 10.14
N ILE A 495 -15.99 8.27 10.89
CA ILE A 495 -14.91 9.25 11.10
C ILE A 495 -14.32 9.70 9.75
N ASN A 496 -13.96 8.75 8.90
CA ASN A 496 -13.35 9.03 7.60
C ASN A 496 -14.30 9.80 6.67
N LEU A 497 -15.57 9.38 6.59
CA LEU A 497 -16.60 10.06 5.81
C LEU A 497 -16.88 11.47 6.35
N SER A 498 -16.85 11.65 7.68
CA SER A 498 -17.07 12.94 8.33
C SER A 498 -15.95 13.93 8.00
N ILE A 499 -14.70 13.48 8.02
CA ILE A 499 -13.54 14.29 7.61
C ILE A 499 -13.66 14.65 6.13
N LEU A 500 -13.99 13.68 5.27
CA LEU A 500 -14.19 13.92 3.84
C LEU A 500 -15.31 14.93 3.59
N LEU A 501 -16.47 14.79 4.24
CA LEU A 501 -17.60 15.72 4.14
C LEU A 501 -17.16 17.13 4.52
N LYS A 502 -16.54 17.29 5.69
CA LYS A 502 -16.08 18.58 6.20
C LYS A 502 -15.17 19.29 5.19
N ARG A 503 -14.31 18.54 4.49
CA ARG A 503 -13.37 19.07 3.48
C ARG A 503 -14.06 19.39 2.16
N LEU A 504 -14.88 18.48 1.63
CA LEU A 504 -15.58 18.66 0.35
C LEU A 504 -16.59 19.80 0.40
N PHE A 505 -17.24 20.01 1.54
CA PHE A 505 -18.26 21.04 1.71
C PHE A 505 -17.72 22.47 1.47
N PHE A 506 -16.42 22.72 1.74
CA PHE A 506 -15.76 23.99 1.40
C PHE A 506 -15.62 24.25 -0.10
N PHE A 507 -15.73 23.23 -0.95
CA PHE A 507 -15.62 23.36 -2.41
C PHE A 507 -16.97 23.50 -3.10
N MET A 508 -18.08 23.30 -2.39
CA MET A 508 -19.42 23.48 -2.96
C MET A 508 -19.69 24.95 -3.27
N ALA A 509 -20.23 25.19 -4.47
CA ALA A 509 -20.70 26.51 -4.85
C ALA A 509 -21.93 26.93 -4.00
N PRO A 510 -22.12 28.24 -3.74
CA PRO A 510 -23.23 28.74 -2.91
C PRO A 510 -24.64 28.26 -3.33
N PRO A 511 -25.00 28.16 -4.63
CA PRO A 511 -26.31 27.63 -5.03
C PRO A 511 -26.51 26.18 -4.60
N HIS A 512 -25.48 25.34 -4.73
CA HIS A 512 -25.55 23.94 -4.30
C HIS A 512 -25.58 23.83 -2.77
N GLN A 513 -24.96 24.76 -2.03
CA GLN A 513 -25.07 24.79 -0.57
C GLN A 513 -26.50 25.06 -0.11
N LEU A 514 -27.23 25.94 -0.81
CA LEU A 514 -28.65 26.16 -0.57
C LEU A 514 -29.46 24.88 -0.84
N GLU A 515 -29.22 24.20 -1.97
CA GLU A 515 -29.88 22.93 -2.29
C GLU A 515 -29.59 21.85 -1.23
N PHE A 516 -28.36 21.79 -0.72
CA PHE A 516 -27.98 20.88 0.35
C PHE A 516 -28.70 21.19 1.65
N ILE A 517 -28.81 22.47 2.05
CA ILE A 517 -29.58 22.89 3.22
C ILE A 517 -31.06 22.52 3.05
N GLN A 518 -31.64 22.69 1.86
CA GLN A 518 -33.02 22.31 1.59
C GLN A 518 -33.23 20.80 1.67
N LYS A 519 -32.27 20.02 1.17
CA LYS A 519 -32.32 18.56 1.15
C LYS A 519 -32.08 17.92 2.53
N PHE A 520 -31.19 18.51 3.33
CA PHE A 520 -30.82 18.06 4.66
C PHE A 520 -31.09 19.16 5.69
N SER A 521 -32.35 19.59 5.76
CA SER A 521 -32.79 20.72 6.58
C SER A 521 -32.38 20.55 8.04
N PRO A 522 -31.63 21.50 8.65
CA PRO A 522 -31.28 21.44 10.07
C PRO A 522 -32.48 21.64 10.99
N LYS A 523 -33.65 22.03 10.45
CA LYS A 523 -34.93 22.08 11.17
C LYS A 523 -35.42 20.69 11.58
N GLU A 524 -34.98 19.65 10.87
CA GLU A 524 -35.34 18.27 11.14
C GLU A 524 -34.27 17.64 12.03
N ALA A 525 -34.66 17.22 13.23
CA ALA A 525 -33.73 16.64 14.20
C ALA A 525 -32.96 15.41 13.66
N GLU A 526 -33.56 14.66 12.72
CA GLU A 526 -32.92 13.52 12.05
C GLU A 526 -31.72 13.89 11.15
N ASN A 527 -31.58 15.16 10.79
CA ASN A 527 -30.46 15.65 9.99
C ASN A 527 -29.32 16.22 10.87
N LEU A 528 -29.55 16.45 12.17
CA LEU A 528 -28.49 16.92 13.08
C LEU A 528 -27.23 16.04 13.13
N PRO A 529 -27.31 14.70 12.98
CA PRO A 529 -26.12 13.85 12.85
C PRO A 529 -25.21 14.22 11.68
N LEU A 530 -25.74 14.88 10.64
CA LEU A 530 -24.94 15.38 9.52
C LEU A 530 -24.28 16.72 9.87
N TRP A 531 -25.04 17.61 10.53
CA TRP A 531 -24.61 18.97 10.86
C TRP A 531 -23.50 19.04 11.90
N GLN A 532 -23.32 18.01 12.73
CA GLN A 532 -22.17 17.91 13.63
C GLN A 532 -20.82 17.78 12.91
N HIS A 533 -20.83 17.36 11.63
CA HIS A 533 -19.62 17.14 10.83
C HIS A 533 -19.32 18.28 9.83
N ILE A 534 -20.15 19.33 9.80
CA ILE A 534 -20.00 20.46 8.87
C ILE A 534 -19.31 21.63 9.58
N SER A 535 -18.35 22.27 8.91
CA SER A 535 -17.83 23.57 9.34
C SER A 535 -18.70 24.68 8.78
N PHE A 536 -19.37 25.43 9.64
CA PHE A 536 -20.25 26.52 9.25
C PHE A 536 -19.49 27.69 8.60
N GLN A 537 -18.16 27.75 8.75
CA GLN A 537 -17.28 28.70 8.05
C GLN A 537 -17.34 28.54 6.52
N ALA A 538 -17.69 27.37 6.02
CA ALA A 538 -17.82 27.11 4.59
C ALA A 538 -19.05 27.79 3.96
N LEU A 539 -20.04 28.16 4.76
CA LEU A 539 -21.24 28.85 4.30
C LEU A 539 -20.98 30.35 4.15
N PRO A 540 -21.55 31.01 3.10
CA PRO A 540 -21.67 32.45 3.01
C PRO A 540 -22.35 33.04 4.26
N PRO A 541 -22.04 34.29 4.65
CA PRO A 541 -22.55 34.89 5.89
C PRO A 541 -24.07 34.78 6.07
N GLU A 542 -24.85 35.07 5.03
CA GLU A 542 -26.32 35.01 5.06
C GLU A 542 -26.84 33.59 5.37
N LEU A 543 -26.31 32.57 4.67
CA LEU A 543 -26.69 31.17 4.89
C LEU A 543 -26.15 30.66 6.24
N ARG A 544 -24.99 31.14 6.67
CA ARG A 544 -24.37 30.78 7.94
C ARG A 544 -25.25 31.21 9.10
N GLU A 545 -25.67 32.48 9.14
CA GLU A 545 -26.55 33.00 10.19
C GLU A 545 -27.87 32.22 10.26
N GLN A 546 -28.50 31.96 9.12
CA GLN A 546 -29.74 31.18 9.07
C GLN A 546 -29.53 29.75 9.59
N THR A 547 -28.50 29.05 9.11
CA THR A 547 -28.25 27.65 9.47
C THR A 547 -27.85 27.51 10.93
N VAL A 548 -27.00 28.42 11.45
CA VAL A 548 -26.66 28.52 12.87
C VAL A 548 -27.92 28.73 13.70
N HIS A 549 -28.80 29.65 13.27
CA HIS A 549 -30.06 29.88 13.95
C HIS A 549 -30.90 28.59 14.04
N GLU A 550 -31.06 27.88 12.92
CA GLU A 550 -31.86 26.66 12.85
C GLU A 550 -31.27 25.53 13.73
N VAL A 551 -29.97 25.25 13.62
CA VAL A 551 -29.29 24.21 14.41
C VAL A 551 -29.34 24.52 15.91
N THR A 552 -29.08 25.76 16.33
CA THR A 552 -29.14 26.10 17.76
C THR A 552 -30.57 26.04 18.31
N THR A 553 -31.57 26.45 17.53
CA THR A 553 -32.98 26.39 17.97
C THR A 553 -33.42 24.94 18.15
N VAL A 554 -33.17 24.07 17.17
CA VAL A 554 -33.54 22.65 17.27
C VAL A 554 -32.71 21.96 18.34
N GLY A 555 -31.39 22.21 18.40
CA GLY A 555 -30.51 21.57 19.37
C GLY A 555 -30.85 21.93 20.81
N THR A 556 -31.09 23.20 21.13
CA THR A 556 -31.54 23.59 22.48
C THR A 556 -32.93 23.05 22.81
N ALA A 557 -33.84 22.93 21.84
CA ALA A 557 -35.16 22.33 22.03
C ALA A 557 -35.07 20.82 22.34
N GLU A 558 -34.27 20.06 21.59
CA GLU A 558 -34.07 18.62 21.83
C GLU A 558 -33.37 18.36 23.18
N CYS A 559 -32.39 19.18 23.57
CA CYS A 559 -31.81 19.07 24.91
C CYS A 559 -32.83 19.37 26.02
N ARG A 560 -33.67 20.41 25.88
CA ARG A 560 -34.75 20.72 26.85
C ARG A 560 -35.78 19.59 26.92
N LYS A 561 -36.11 18.99 25.79
CA LYS A 561 -37.00 17.83 25.70
C LYS A 561 -36.40 16.63 26.44
N TRP A 562 -35.12 16.32 26.27
CA TRP A 562 -34.44 15.28 27.04
C TRP A 562 -34.47 15.58 28.56
N LEU A 563 -34.16 16.82 28.96
CA LEU A 563 -34.21 17.28 30.35
C LEU A 563 -35.61 17.12 30.98
N SER A 564 -36.67 17.22 30.17
CA SER A 564 -38.07 17.08 30.59
C SER A 564 -38.59 15.62 30.67
N ARG A 565 -37.88 14.65 30.08
CA ARG A 565 -38.28 13.24 29.99
C ARG A 565 -37.74 12.40 31.15
N SER A 566 -37.95 11.07 31.09
CA SER A 566 -37.45 10.08 32.04
C SER A 566 -35.93 9.86 32.01
N ARG A 567 -35.19 10.58 31.15
CA ARG A 567 -33.71 10.65 31.12
C ARG A 567 -33.05 9.28 31.08
N THR A 568 -33.35 8.51 30.04
CA THR A 568 -32.81 7.15 29.91
C THR A 568 -31.42 7.15 29.27
N LEU A 569 -30.60 6.15 29.60
CA LEU A 569 -29.24 6.01 29.04
C LEU A 569 -29.27 5.79 27.52
N GLY A 570 -30.31 5.13 26.99
CA GLY A 570 -30.46 4.89 25.55
C GLY A 570 -30.78 6.15 24.74
N GLU A 571 -31.34 7.19 25.36
CA GLU A 571 -31.56 8.48 24.69
C GLU A 571 -30.29 9.34 24.63
N LEU A 572 -29.24 8.96 25.38
CA LEU A 572 -28.04 9.78 25.53
C LEU A 572 -27.20 9.87 24.24
N GLU A 573 -27.25 8.86 23.37
CA GLU A 573 -26.61 8.89 22.05
C GLU A 573 -27.19 10.00 21.16
N SER A 574 -28.52 10.13 21.14
CA SER A 574 -29.20 11.21 20.42
C SER A 574 -28.87 12.58 21.00
N LEU A 575 -28.77 12.68 22.34
CA LEU A 575 -28.37 13.91 23.02
C LEU A 575 -26.92 14.28 22.70
N ASN A 576 -26.01 13.31 22.69
CA ASN A 576 -24.60 13.52 22.34
C ASN A 576 -24.49 14.04 20.92
N THR A 577 -25.25 13.49 19.97
CA THR A 577 -25.31 14.01 18.60
C THR A 577 -25.75 15.48 18.53
N VAL A 578 -26.77 15.84 19.32
CA VAL A 578 -27.24 17.23 19.42
C VAL A 578 -26.17 18.14 20.03
N LEU A 579 -25.52 17.72 21.10
CA LEU A 579 -24.42 18.47 21.74
C LEU A 579 -23.24 18.64 20.80
N SER A 580 -22.88 17.62 20.03
CA SER A 580 -21.87 17.68 18.97
C SER A 580 -22.23 18.69 17.89
N ALA A 581 -23.49 18.74 17.46
CA ALA A 581 -23.96 19.73 16.48
C ALA A 581 -23.89 21.17 17.04
N LEU A 582 -24.25 21.37 18.31
CA LEU A 582 -24.08 22.68 18.98
C LEU A 582 -22.60 23.05 19.12
N LEU A 583 -21.73 22.09 19.43
CA LEU A 583 -20.29 22.31 19.52
C LEU A 583 -19.69 22.66 18.15
N ALA A 584 -20.15 22.04 17.07
CA ALA A 584 -19.75 22.38 15.71
C ALA A 584 -20.11 23.84 15.36
N VAL A 585 -21.28 24.32 15.79
CA VAL A 585 -21.69 25.73 15.67
C VAL A 585 -20.75 26.63 16.46
N CYS A 586 -20.50 26.35 17.74
CA CYS A 586 -19.62 27.17 18.57
C CYS A 586 -18.19 27.25 17.99
N ASN A 587 -17.64 26.13 17.54
CA ASN A 587 -16.27 26.05 17.03
C ASN A 587 -16.07 26.71 15.66
N SER A 588 -17.12 26.81 14.83
CA SER A 588 -16.98 27.27 13.44
C SER A 588 -17.79 28.53 13.09
N ALA A 589 -18.78 28.90 13.88
CA ALA A 589 -19.58 30.12 13.65
C ALA A 589 -20.03 30.74 14.97
N GLY A 590 -19.17 30.69 15.99
CA GLY A 590 -19.42 31.29 17.29
C GLY A 590 -19.74 32.78 17.22
N GLU A 591 -19.14 33.52 16.27
CA GLU A 591 -19.43 34.95 16.06
C GLU A 591 -20.87 35.24 15.56
N ALA A 592 -21.55 34.25 14.97
CA ALA A 592 -22.90 34.39 14.43
C ALA A 592 -23.99 34.11 15.48
N LEU A 593 -23.63 33.70 16.71
CA LEU A 593 -24.58 33.44 17.79
C LEU A 593 -25.00 34.75 18.45
N ASP A 594 -26.29 35.11 18.32
CA ASP A 594 -26.87 36.19 19.09
C ASP A 594 -26.86 35.91 20.61
N THR A 595 -26.93 36.95 21.43
CA THR A 595 -26.87 36.82 22.90
C THR A 595 -27.96 35.90 23.45
N GLY A 596 -29.17 35.90 22.86
CA GLY A 596 -30.26 35.04 23.32
C GLY A 596 -29.98 33.55 23.08
N LYS A 597 -29.38 33.21 21.94
CA LYS A 597 -28.94 31.85 21.61
C LYS A 597 -27.77 31.41 22.49
N GLN A 598 -26.80 32.28 22.75
CA GLN A 598 -25.71 31.99 23.69
C GLN A 598 -26.26 31.66 25.08
N THR A 599 -27.19 32.48 25.60
CA THR A 599 -27.86 32.21 26.88
C THR A 599 -28.60 30.87 26.86
N ALA A 600 -29.34 30.57 25.79
CA ALA A 600 -30.06 29.30 25.68
C ALA A 600 -29.13 28.07 25.68
N ILE A 601 -27.98 28.14 25.01
CA ILE A 601 -26.97 27.07 25.05
C ILE A 601 -26.39 26.94 26.46
N ILE A 602 -25.96 28.05 27.08
CA ILE A 602 -25.39 28.05 28.43
C ILE A 602 -26.37 27.47 29.44
N GLU A 603 -27.66 27.84 29.39
CA GLU A 603 -28.70 27.31 30.27
C GLU A 603 -28.83 25.79 30.17
N VAL A 604 -28.91 25.28 28.94
CA VAL A 604 -29.04 23.85 28.68
C VAL A 604 -27.79 23.09 29.13
N VAL A 605 -26.60 23.57 28.78
CA VAL A 605 -25.31 22.96 29.15
C VAL A 605 -25.15 22.97 30.68
N SER A 606 -25.52 24.06 31.35
CA SER A 606 -25.47 24.16 32.81
C SER A 606 -26.43 23.19 33.49
N GLN A 607 -27.65 23.03 32.96
CA GLN A 607 -28.63 22.06 33.46
C GLN A 607 -28.13 20.63 33.25
N LEU A 608 -27.57 20.31 32.09
CA LEU A 608 -26.99 19.00 31.81
C LEU A 608 -25.79 18.69 32.73
N TRP A 609 -24.92 19.68 32.96
CA TRP A 609 -23.78 19.54 33.85
C TRP A 609 -24.19 19.15 35.28
N ALA A 610 -25.28 19.73 35.79
CA ALA A 610 -25.78 19.45 37.14
C ALA A 610 -26.21 17.99 37.35
N PHE A 611 -26.43 17.21 36.27
CA PHE A 611 -26.75 15.79 36.35
C PHE A 611 -25.53 14.86 36.36
N LEU A 612 -24.35 15.37 36.01
CA LEU A 612 -23.14 14.55 35.96
C LEU A 612 -22.65 14.25 37.37
N ASN A 613 -22.40 12.97 37.65
CA ASN A 613 -21.75 12.55 38.88
C ASN A 613 -20.51 11.70 38.58
N ILE A 614 -19.59 11.66 39.56
CA ILE A 614 -18.29 10.97 39.42
C ILE A 614 -18.46 9.50 39.02
N LYS A 615 -19.42 8.79 39.63
CA LYS A 615 -19.65 7.35 39.36
C LYS A 615 -20.17 7.11 37.95
N GLN A 616 -21.10 7.93 37.49
CA GLN A 616 -21.69 7.81 36.15
C GLN A 616 -20.65 8.07 35.06
N VAL A 617 -19.82 9.09 35.22
CA VAL A 617 -18.75 9.39 34.25
C VAL A 617 -17.68 8.30 34.26
N ALA A 618 -17.34 7.74 35.43
CA ALA A 618 -16.36 6.66 35.48
C ALA A 618 -16.85 5.37 34.79
N ASP A 619 -18.13 4.99 35.00
CA ASP A 619 -18.61 3.66 34.66
C ASP A 619 -19.35 3.55 33.30
N GLN A 620 -19.79 4.67 32.70
CA GLN A 620 -20.69 4.64 31.54
C GLN A 620 -20.13 5.38 30.30
N PRO A 621 -19.83 4.68 29.18
CA PRO A 621 -19.25 5.29 27.98
C PRO A 621 -20.08 6.44 27.37
N TYR A 622 -21.41 6.29 27.30
CA TYR A 622 -22.25 7.37 26.77
C TYR A 622 -22.22 8.63 27.64
N VAL A 623 -22.07 8.48 28.96
CA VAL A 623 -21.93 9.60 29.90
C VAL A 623 -20.54 10.23 29.78
N GLN A 624 -19.49 9.43 29.55
CA GLN A 624 -18.16 9.92 29.25
C GLN A 624 -18.14 10.78 27.98
N GLN A 625 -18.86 10.35 26.94
CA GLN A 625 -19.02 11.12 25.71
C GLN A 625 -19.79 12.43 25.97
N THR A 626 -20.92 12.39 26.71
CA THR A 626 -21.64 13.61 27.11
C THR A 626 -20.74 14.57 27.87
N PHE A 627 -19.99 14.05 28.85
CA PHE A 627 -19.03 14.83 29.63
C PHE A 627 -17.96 15.47 28.73
N SER A 628 -17.42 14.70 27.78
CA SER A 628 -16.40 15.16 26.83
C SER A 628 -16.92 16.19 25.82
N LEU A 629 -18.24 16.25 25.56
CA LEU A 629 -18.87 17.26 24.71
C LEU A 629 -19.23 18.53 25.49
N LEU A 630 -19.64 18.39 26.75
CA LEU A 630 -20.00 19.52 27.61
C LEU A 630 -18.76 20.35 28.00
N LEU A 631 -17.60 19.72 28.18
CA LEU A 631 -16.36 20.42 28.55
C LEU A 631 -15.91 21.47 27.52
N PRO A 632 -15.75 21.15 26.21
CA PRO A 632 -15.46 22.15 25.19
C PRO A 632 -16.55 23.22 25.05
N LEU A 633 -17.83 22.86 25.20
CA LEU A 633 -18.94 23.82 25.19
C LEU A 633 -18.82 24.83 26.35
N LEU A 634 -18.51 24.36 27.56
CA LEU A 634 -18.24 25.23 28.71
C LEU A 634 -16.97 26.07 28.48
N GLY A 635 -15.91 25.46 27.96
CA GLY A 635 -14.67 26.16 27.64
C GLY A 635 -14.86 27.29 26.63
N PHE A 636 -15.74 27.11 25.63
CA PHE A 636 -16.07 28.14 24.66
C PHE A 636 -16.74 29.37 25.31
N PHE A 637 -17.65 29.14 26.27
CA PHE A 637 -18.39 30.20 26.96
C PHE A 637 -17.71 30.70 28.24
N ILE A 638 -16.45 30.35 28.49
CA ILE A 638 -15.79 30.48 29.80
C ILE A 638 -15.89 31.88 30.44
N GLN A 639 -15.88 32.94 29.63
CA GLN A 639 -15.97 34.33 30.11
C GLN A 639 -17.38 34.72 30.61
N THR A 640 -18.41 34.00 30.19
CA THR A 640 -19.83 34.27 30.48
C THR A 640 -20.44 33.28 31.46
N LEU A 641 -19.71 32.23 31.85
CA LEU A 641 -20.19 31.21 32.78
C LEU A 641 -20.30 31.75 34.21
N ASP A 642 -21.26 31.23 34.97
CA ASP A 642 -21.35 31.47 36.42
C ASP A 642 -20.06 30.94 37.08
N PRO A 643 -19.34 31.77 37.87
CA PRO A 643 -18.15 31.35 38.61
C PRO A 643 -18.37 30.09 39.47
N LYS A 644 -19.61 29.84 39.96
CA LYS A 644 -19.97 28.60 40.67
C LYS A 644 -19.90 27.36 39.78
N LEU A 645 -20.33 27.46 38.52
CA LEU A 645 -20.28 26.36 37.57
C LEU A 645 -18.84 26.02 37.21
N ILE A 646 -17.98 27.04 37.03
CA ILE A 646 -16.54 26.84 36.82
C ILE A 646 -15.93 26.06 38.00
N LEU A 647 -16.24 26.48 39.24
CA LEU A 647 -15.77 25.78 40.43
C LEU A 647 -16.28 24.32 40.50
N GLN A 648 -17.55 24.08 40.16
CA GLN A 648 -18.11 22.72 40.08
C GLN A 648 -17.38 21.88 39.03
N ALA A 649 -17.09 22.47 37.87
CA ALA A 649 -16.43 21.78 36.78
C ALA A 649 -14.99 21.38 37.12
N VAL A 650 -14.23 22.30 37.73
CA VAL A 650 -12.86 22.05 38.20
C VAL A 650 -12.87 20.97 39.31
N THR A 651 -13.75 21.09 40.30
CA THR A 651 -13.83 20.13 41.42
C THR A 651 -14.17 18.72 40.96
N LEU A 652 -15.09 18.59 39.99
CA LEU A 652 -15.47 17.31 39.41
C LEU A 652 -14.28 16.68 38.65
N GLN A 653 -13.58 17.47 37.84
CA GLN A 653 -12.42 17.01 37.07
C GLN A 653 -11.24 16.59 37.97
N THR A 654 -10.91 17.36 39.01
CA THR A 654 -9.86 16.97 39.98
C THR A 654 -10.17 15.63 40.66
N SER A 655 -11.46 15.32 40.88
CA SER A 655 -11.87 14.04 41.46
C SER A 655 -11.80 12.91 40.44
N LEU A 656 -12.17 13.19 39.19
CA LEU A 656 -12.19 12.24 38.08
C LEU A 656 -10.78 11.87 37.58
N LEU A 657 -9.83 12.81 37.53
CA LEU A 657 -8.44 12.54 37.11
C LEU A 657 -7.70 11.57 38.04
N LYS A 658 -8.18 11.38 39.27
CA LYS A 658 -7.66 10.37 40.20
C LYS A 658 -8.14 8.95 39.89
N LEU A 659 -9.03 8.80 38.91
CA LEU A 659 -9.58 7.52 38.45
C LEU A 659 -8.96 7.11 37.11
N GLU A 660 -9.05 5.83 36.80
CA GLU A 660 -8.64 5.28 35.51
C GLU A 660 -9.72 5.53 34.44
N LEU A 661 -9.68 6.72 33.83
CA LEU A 661 -10.54 7.09 32.71
C LEU A 661 -9.89 6.75 31.36
N PRO A 662 -10.66 6.74 30.26
CA PRO A 662 -10.09 6.69 28.91
C PRO A 662 -9.36 7.99 28.51
N ASP A 663 -8.36 7.89 27.63
CA ASP A 663 -7.53 9.03 27.21
C ASP A 663 -8.34 10.17 26.55
N TYR A 664 -9.38 9.86 25.77
CA TYR A 664 -10.22 10.89 25.13
C TYR A 664 -10.96 11.77 26.17
N VAL A 665 -11.31 11.22 27.32
CA VAL A 665 -11.96 11.96 28.41
C VAL A 665 -10.94 12.88 29.08
N ARG A 666 -9.71 12.40 29.28
CA ARG A 666 -8.62 13.21 29.85
C ARG A 666 -8.18 14.34 28.92
N LEU A 667 -8.16 14.10 27.61
CA LEU A 667 -7.92 15.15 26.61
C LEU A 667 -9.00 16.23 26.66
N ALA A 668 -10.29 15.86 26.74
CA ALA A 668 -11.36 16.84 26.88
C ALA A 668 -11.25 17.67 28.18
N MET A 669 -10.81 17.05 29.29
CA MET A 669 -10.50 17.76 30.53
C MET A 669 -9.34 18.74 30.35
N LEU A 670 -8.27 18.30 29.68
CA LEU A 670 -7.12 19.15 29.39
C LEU A 670 -7.50 20.36 28.53
N ASP A 671 -8.35 20.19 27.51
CA ASP A 671 -8.85 21.30 26.67
C ASP A 671 -9.62 22.34 27.50
N PHE A 672 -10.50 21.88 28.39
CA PHE A 672 -11.22 22.78 29.30
C PHE A 672 -10.26 23.49 30.26
N VAL A 673 -9.31 22.77 30.86
CA VAL A 673 -8.28 23.35 31.74
C VAL A 673 -7.47 24.43 31.01
N SER A 674 -7.11 24.17 29.75
CA SER A 674 -6.40 25.12 28.90
C SER A 674 -7.20 26.40 28.67
N SER A 675 -8.53 26.30 28.56
CA SER A 675 -9.41 27.46 28.42
C SER A 675 -9.43 28.39 29.66
N LEU A 676 -9.09 27.86 30.85
CA LEU A 676 -9.03 28.64 32.10
C LEU A 676 -7.81 29.57 32.15
N GLY A 677 -6.74 29.29 31.39
CA GLY A 677 -5.50 30.08 31.44
C GLY A 677 -5.68 31.55 31.08
N LYS A 678 -6.68 31.88 30.25
CA LYS A 678 -6.99 33.27 29.83
C LYS A 678 -8.00 33.97 30.74
N LEU A 679 -8.58 33.26 31.70
CA LEU A 679 -9.64 33.80 32.56
C LEU A 679 -9.01 34.53 33.76
N PHE A 680 -9.48 35.73 34.05
CA PHE A 680 -9.22 36.36 35.34
C PHE A 680 -10.14 35.72 36.39
N ILE A 681 -9.58 34.86 37.25
CA ILE A 681 -10.36 34.11 38.23
C ILE A 681 -10.74 35.06 39.38
N PRO A 682 -12.04 35.28 39.70
CA PRO A 682 -12.44 36.17 40.79
C PRO A 682 -11.92 35.70 42.16
N GLU A 683 -11.46 36.64 43.00
CA GLU A 683 -10.90 36.36 44.35
C GLU A 683 -11.79 35.42 45.19
N ALA A 684 -13.11 35.55 45.08
CA ALA A 684 -14.07 34.74 45.83
C ALA A 684 -13.96 33.22 45.61
N ILE A 685 -13.37 32.77 44.51
CA ILE A 685 -13.20 31.34 44.18
C ILE A 685 -11.75 30.92 43.95
N GLN A 686 -10.79 31.86 43.96
CA GLN A 686 -9.37 31.60 43.73
C GLN A 686 -8.83 30.52 44.69
N ASP A 687 -9.12 30.64 45.99
CA ASP A 687 -8.68 29.70 47.03
C ASP A 687 -9.08 28.24 46.77
N ARG A 688 -10.13 28.01 45.98
CA ARG A 688 -10.62 26.67 45.64
C ARG A 688 -10.24 26.21 44.24
N ILE A 689 -10.09 27.13 43.29
CA ILE A 689 -9.77 26.78 41.89
C ILE A 689 -8.27 26.59 41.71
N LEU A 690 -7.44 27.52 42.21
CA LEU A 690 -6.00 27.52 41.96
C LEU A 690 -5.30 26.24 42.46
N PRO A 691 -5.58 25.72 43.68
CA PRO A 691 -4.96 24.46 44.14
C PRO A 691 -5.45 23.22 43.36
N ASN A 692 -6.70 23.25 42.89
CA ASN A 692 -7.22 22.18 42.06
C ASN A 692 -6.57 22.21 40.68
N LEU A 693 -6.39 23.39 40.08
CA LEU A 693 -5.75 23.58 38.79
C LEU A 693 -4.29 23.10 38.80
N SER A 694 -3.53 23.44 39.83
CA SER A 694 -2.15 22.94 40.00
C SER A 694 -2.12 21.42 40.17
N CYS A 695 -3.05 20.86 40.95
CA CYS A 695 -3.19 19.41 41.09
C CYS A 695 -3.55 18.72 39.75
N MET A 696 -4.41 19.32 38.93
CA MET A 696 -4.79 18.75 37.63
C MET A 696 -3.61 18.70 36.66
N PHE A 697 -2.85 19.79 36.51
CA PHE A 697 -1.64 19.79 35.68
C PHE A 697 -0.59 18.82 36.21
N ALA A 698 -0.39 18.75 37.54
CA ALA A 698 0.54 17.79 38.14
C ALA A 698 0.18 16.34 37.81
N LEU A 699 -1.12 15.99 37.83
CA LEU A 699 -1.59 14.65 37.49
C LEU A 699 -1.42 14.35 35.99
N LEU A 700 -1.75 15.30 35.12
CA LEU A 700 -1.69 15.13 33.67
C LEU A 700 -0.23 15.09 33.15
N LEU A 701 0.68 15.88 33.73
CA LEU A 701 2.11 15.88 33.38
C LEU A 701 2.82 14.59 33.86
N ALA A 702 2.27 13.93 34.87
CA ALA A 702 2.76 12.66 35.39
C ALA A 702 2.15 11.44 34.68
N ASP A 703 1.27 11.66 33.69
CA ASP A 703 0.65 10.58 32.92
C ASP A 703 1.71 9.80 32.10
N ARG A 704 1.43 8.53 31.83
CA ARG A 704 2.31 7.62 31.08
C ARG A 704 1.94 7.53 29.60
N SER A 705 0.73 7.94 29.23
CA SER A 705 0.31 7.97 27.84
C SER A 705 1.07 9.08 27.12
N TRP A 706 1.87 8.71 26.11
CA TRP A 706 2.67 9.66 25.34
C TRP A 706 1.81 10.78 24.72
N LEU A 707 0.58 10.45 24.32
CA LEU A 707 -0.37 11.38 23.72
C LEU A 707 -0.81 12.43 24.74
N LEU A 708 -1.19 11.99 25.95
CA LEU A 708 -1.57 12.89 27.04
C LEU A 708 -0.37 13.71 27.51
N GLU A 709 0.81 13.10 27.63
CA GLU A 709 2.04 13.78 28.01
C GLU A 709 2.36 14.93 27.03
N GLN A 710 2.37 14.66 25.72
CA GLN A 710 2.63 15.66 24.69
C GLN A 710 1.62 16.81 24.75
N HIS A 711 0.31 16.51 24.71
CA HIS A 711 -0.71 17.55 24.74
C HIS A 711 -0.69 18.34 26.05
N THR A 712 -0.38 17.68 27.18
CA THR A 712 -0.28 18.37 28.47
C THR A 712 0.93 19.30 28.53
N LEU A 713 2.07 18.91 27.96
CA LEU A 713 3.25 19.78 27.85
C LEU A 713 2.93 21.04 27.03
N GLU A 714 2.24 20.89 25.90
CA GLU A 714 1.80 22.01 25.07
C GLU A 714 0.82 22.93 25.81
N ALA A 715 -0.22 22.35 26.41
CA ALA A 715 -1.23 23.06 27.17
C ALA A 715 -0.65 23.78 28.40
N PHE A 716 0.26 23.12 29.14
CA PHE A 716 0.94 23.70 30.28
C PHE A 716 1.83 24.87 29.87
N THR A 717 2.54 24.75 28.73
CA THR A 717 3.36 25.84 28.19
C THR A 717 2.49 27.06 27.88
N GLN A 718 1.38 26.88 27.16
CA GLN A 718 0.43 27.97 26.86
C GLN A 718 -0.18 28.57 28.12
N PHE A 719 -0.49 27.73 29.12
CA PHE A 719 -1.00 28.17 30.40
C PHE A 719 0.02 29.02 31.17
N ALA A 720 1.26 28.55 31.27
CA ALA A 720 2.34 29.25 31.97
C ALA A 720 2.68 30.60 31.31
N GLU A 721 2.55 30.71 29.99
CA GLU A 721 2.75 31.96 29.24
C GLU A 721 1.59 32.97 29.40
N GLY A 722 0.36 32.49 29.56
CA GLY A 722 -0.85 33.33 29.48
C GLY A 722 -1.56 33.61 30.80
N THR A 723 -1.23 32.90 31.89
CA THR A 723 -1.95 33.01 33.17
C THR A 723 -1.61 34.30 33.93
N ASN A 724 -2.63 34.93 34.53
CA ASN A 724 -2.44 36.04 35.46
C ASN A 724 -2.03 35.58 36.88
N HIS A 725 -1.99 34.27 37.12
CA HIS A 725 -1.75 33.65 38.43
C HIS A 725 -0.40 32.92 38.45
N GLU A 726 0.70 33.64 38.17
CA GLU A 726 2.05 33.06 38.02
C GLU A 726 2.51 32.19 39.21
N GLU A 727 2.01 32.49 40.41
CA GLU A 727 2.32 31.79 41.65
C GLU A 727 1.98 30.28 41.66
N ILE A 728 1.08 29.84 40.77
CA ILE A 728 0.67 28.44 40.66
C ILE A 728 1.55 27.63 39.71
N VAL A 729 2.27 28.28 38.79
CA VAL A 729 3.06 27.59 37.76
C VAL A 729 4.11 26.67 38.39
N PRO A 730 4.87 27.09 39.43
CA PRO A 730 5.78 26.18 40.14
C PRO A 730 5.04 25.06 40.89
N GLN A 731 3.80 25.29 41.34
CA GLN A 731 3.01 24.32 42.09
C GLN A 731 2.50 23.17 41.21
N CYS A 732 2.33 23.41 39.90
CA CYS A 732 2.02 22.36 38.92
C CYS A 732 3.17 21.35 38.78
N LEU A 733 4.42 21.78 39.01
CA LEU A 733 5.64 20.98 38.83
C LEU A 733 6.06 20.31 40.15
N SER A 734 5.19 19.46 40.68
CA SER A 734 5.37 18.85 42.01
C SER A 734 6.52 17.82 42.10
N SER A 735 7.02 17.30 40.98
CA SER A 735 8.11 16.31 40.95
C SER A 735 9.30 16.79 40.11
N GLU A 736 10.51 16.40 40.50
CA GLU A 736 11.72 16.74 39.73
C GLU A 736 11.69 16.10 38.32
N GLU A 737 11.04 14.94 38.18
CA GLU A 737 10.83 14.29 36.88
C GLU A 737 9.98 15.15 35.93
N THR A 738 8.82 15.64 36.39
CA THR A 738 7.94 16.49 35.57
C THR A 738 8.60 17.81 35.23
N LYS A 739 9.35 18.40 36.18
CA LYS A 739 10.16 19.60 35.93
C LYS A 739 11.21 19.36 34.85
N ASN A 740 11.94 18.26 34.91
CA ASN A 740 12.95 17.91 33.88
C ASN A 740 12.32 17.68 32.51
N LYS A 741 11.15 17.02 32.44
CA LYS A 741 10.38 16.83 31.20
C LYS A 741 9.96 18.16 30.57
N VAL A 742 9.44 19.08 31.39
CA VAL A 742 9.05 20.42 30.91
C VAL A 742 10.26 21.21 30.42
N VAL A 743 11.38 21.18 31.16
CA VAL A 743 12.62 21.85 30.74
C VAL A 743 13.15 21.28 29.43
N SER A 744 13.21 19.95 29.29
CA SER A 744 13.70 19.31 28.06
C SER A 744 12.79 19.58 26.85
N PHE A 745 11.48 19.67 27.06
CA PHE A 745 10.51 20.08 26.04
C PHE A 745 10.75 21.52 25.58
N LEU A 746 10.92 22.45 26.52
CA LEU A 746 11.16 23.87 26.23
C LEU A 746 12.53 24.11 25.57
N GLU A 747 13.56 23.38 26.01
CA GLU A 747 14.90 23.43 25.42
C GLU A 747 15.02 22.67 24.10
N LYS A 748 14.03 21.83 23.76
CA LYS A 748 14.04 20.91 22.61
C LYS A 748 15.21 19.91 22.66
N THR A 749 15.68 19.57 23.86
CA THR A 749 16.88 18.74 24.11
C THR A 749 16.58 17.25 24.33
N GLY A 750 15.31 16.83 24.20
CA GLY A 750 14.85 15.47 24.54
C GLY A 750 15.05 14.36 23.49
N PHE A 751 15.61 14.66 22.31
CA PHE A 751 15.84 13.63 21.30
C PHE A 751 17.20 12.97 21.53
N VAL A 752 17.21 11.69 21.89
CA VAL A 752 18.41 10.86 21.72
C VAL A 752 18.84 11.01 20.25
N ASP A 753 20.07 11.45 20.01
CA ASP A 753 20.67 11.54 18.67
C ASP A 753 20.80 10.12 18.08
N GLU A 754 19.68 9.59 17.58
CA GLU A 754 19.63 8.34 16.84
C GLU A 754 20.23 8.59 15.47
N THR A 755 21.35 7.91 15.15
CA THR A 755 21.91 7.97 13.80
C THR A 755 20.87 7.52 12.77
N GLU A 756 20.85 8.13 11.57
CA GLU A 756 19.93 7.73 10.49
C GLU A 756 19.94 6.22 10.21
N ALA A 757 21.11 5.59 10.35
CA ALA A 757 21.29 4.15 10.25
C ALA A 757 20.49 3.36 11.31
N ALA A 758 20.59 3.78 12.58
CA ALA A 758 19.88 3.14 13.68
C ALA A 758 18.37 3.36 13.54
N LYS A 759 17.95 4.55 13.11
CA LYS A 759 16.56 4.89 12.85
C LYS A 759 15.93 4.00 11.78
N VAL A 760 16.63 3.77 10.67
CA VAL A 760 16.18 2.86 9.61
C VAL A 760 16.06 1.42 10.11
N GLU A 761 17.02 0.92 10.89
CA GLU A 761 16.95 -0.44 11.44
C GLU A 761 15.83 -0.60 12.47
N ARG A 762 15.60 0.40 13.31
CA ARG A 762 14.47 0.42 14.25
C ARG A 762 13.13 0.36 13.50
N VAL A 763 12.95 1.18 12.46
CA VAL A 763 11.73 1.18 11.65
C VAL A 763 11.51 -0.17 10.94
N LYS A 764 12.57 -0.83 10.47
CA LYS A 764 12.47 -2.21 9.92
C LYS A 764 11.98 -3.21 10.96
N GLN A 765 12.47 -3.11 12.20
CA GLN A 765 12.05 -3.99 13.30
C GLN A 765 10.61 -3.72 13.73
N GLU A 766 10.24 -2.44 13.89
CA GLU A 766 8.88 -2.01 14.21
C GLU A 766 7.87 -2.51 13.17
N LYS A 767 8.22 -2.42 11.88
CA LYS A 767 7.40 -2.96 10.79
C LYS A 767 7.09 -4.44 11.02
N GLY A 768 8.10 -5.25 11.36
CA GLY A 768 7.91 -6.68 11.69
C GLY A 768 6.91 -6.92 12.83
N ILE A 769 6.96 -6.09 13.88
CA ILE A 769 6.07 -6.20 15.06
C ILE A 769 4.63 -5.78 14.72
N PHE A 770 4.46 -4.69 13.95
CA PHE A 770 3.13 -4.18 13.62
C PHE A 770 2.38 -5.07 12.61
N TRP A 771 3.06 -5.85 11.77
CA TRP A 771 2.40 -6.73 10.80
C TRP A 771 1.76 -7.99 11.41
N GLU A 772 2.29 -8.52 12.53
CA GLU A 772 1.77 -9.73 13.17
C GLU A 772 0.29 -9.60 13.64
N PRO A 773 -0.15 -8.46 14.21
CA PRO A 773 -1.55 -8.23 14.53
C PRO A 773 -2.46 -8.03 13.31
N PHE A 774 -2.08 -7.22 12.31
CA PHE A 774 -2.98 -6.86 11.20
C PHE A 774 -3.34 -8.06 10.31
N ALA A 775 -2.41 -9.01 10.10
CA ALA A 775 -2.69 -10.24 9.36
C ALA A 775 -3.78 -11.11 10.04
N ASN A 776 -3.79 -11.12 11.38
CA ASN A 776 -4.80 -11.83 12.17
C ASN A 776 -6.13 -11.08 12.23
N VAL A 777 -6.10 -9.74 12.24
CA VAL A 777 -7.31 -8.89 12.33
C VAL A 777 -8.18 -9.02 11.08
N THR A 778 -7.63 -9.19 9.87
CA THR A 778 -8.46 -9.43 8.67
C THR A 778 -9.25 -10.75 8.70
N VAL A 779 -8.74 -11.78 9.39
CA VAL A 779 -9.41 -13.08 9.54
C VAL A 779 -10.33 -13.12 10.76
N GLU A 780 -9.92 -12.43 11.84
CA GLU A 780 -10.72 -12.30 13.05
C GLU A 780 -11.85 -11.30 12.88
N GLU A 781 -11.77 -10.18 12.16
CA GLU A 781 -12.87 -9.21 11.96
C GLU A 781 -13.97 -9.76 11.03
N ALA A 782 -13.62 -10.63 10.08
CA ALA A 782 -14.59 -11.43 9.34
C ALA A 782 -15.31 -12.45 10.25
N LYS A 783 -14.74 -12.78 11.42
CA LYS A 783 -15.34 -13.63 12.46
C LYS A 783 -15.86 -12.86 13.69
N ARG A 784 -15.40 -11.63 13.94
CA ARG A 784 -15.71 -10.76 15.10
C ARG A 784 -16.82 -9.77 14.79
N SER A 785 -17.11 -9.52 13.51
CA SER A 785 -18.39 -8.93 13.08
C SER A 785 -19.61 -9.81 13.44
N SER A 786 -19.38 -11.02 13.97
CA SER A 786 -20.41 -11.90 14.55
C SER A 786 -20.59 -11.79 16.07
N LEU A 787 -19.82 -10.94 16.77
CA LEU A 787 -20.06 -10.61 18.19
C LEU A 787 -21.00 -9.41 18.31
N GLN A 788 -22.19 -9.54 17.70
CA GLN A 788 -23.37 -8.87 18.23
C GLN A 788 -23.59 -9.39 19.66
N PRO A 789 -23.78 -8.53 20.66
CA PRO A 789 -24.50 -8.97 21.84
C PRO A 789 -25.90 -9.35 21.35
N TYR A 790 -26.16 -10.67 21.34
CA TYR A 790 -27.46 -11.25 21.08
C TYR A 790 -28.51 -10.48 21.90
N ALA A 791 -29.33 -9.68 21.24
CA ALA A 791 -30.63 -9.33 21.78
C ALA A 791 -31.37 -10.66 21.98
N LYS A 792 -31.48 -11.05 23.25
CA LYS A 792 -32.28 -12.17 23.72
C LYS A 792 -33.63 -12.10 22.98
N ARG A 793 -33.95 -13.14 22.21
CA ARG A 793 -35.29 -13.32 21.62
C ARG A 793 -36.30 -13.31 22.76
N ALA A 794 -36.86 -12.15 23.06
CA ALA A 794 -38.12 -12.06 23.78
C ALA A 794 -39.20 -12.52 22.79
N ARG A 795 -40.10 -13.37 23.28
CA ARG A 795 -41.30 -13.83 22.57
C ARG A 795 -41.98 -12.66 21.85
N GLN A 796 -42.56 -12.94 20.68
CA GLN A 796 -43.60 -12.11 20.09
C GLN A 796 -44.69 -11.86 21.14
N GLU A 797 -44.61 -10.74 21.84
CA GLU A 797 -45.71 -10.17 22.59
C GLU A 797 -46.43 -9.22 21.64
N PHE A 798 -47.64 -9.65 21.26
CA PHE A 798 -48.57 -8.97 20.36
C PHE A 798 -48.81 -7.51 20.83
N PRO A 799 -48.82 -6.51 19.93
CA PRO A 799 -48.91 -5.09 20.32
C PRO A 799 -50.36 -4.70 20.60
N TRP A 800 -50.97 -5.30 21.62
CA TRP A 800 -52.32 -4.94 22.05
C TRP A 800 -52.40 -3.46 22.45
N GLU A 801 -51.33 -2.85 22.97
CA GLU A 801 -51.34 -1.44 23.41
C GLU A 801 -51.45 -0.45 22.25
N GLU A 802 -50.76 -0.68 21.13
CA GLU A 802 -50.91 0.15 19.92
C GLU A 802 -52.29 -0.04 19.26
N GLU A 803 -52.81 -1.26 19.26
CA GLU A 803 -54.20 -1.53 18.84
C GLU A 803 -55.21 -0.85 19.77
N TYR A 804 -55.02 -0.87 21.10
CA TYR A 804 -55.86 -0.16 22.06
C TYR A 804 -55.79 1.36 21.86
N ARG A 805 -54.59 1.94 21.65
CA ARG A 805 -54.45 3.38 21.36
C ARG A 805 -55.12 3.76 20.05
N SER A 806 -54.92 2.98 18.99
CA SER A 806 -55.56 3.19 17.69
C SER A 806 -57.09 3.11 17.76
N ALA A 807 -57.62 2.09 18.46
CA ALA A 807 -59.05 1.93 18.69
C ALA A 807 -59.65 3.09 19.51
N LEU A 808 -58.96 3.53 20.58
CA LEU A 808 -59.38 4.67 21.39
C LEU A 808 -59.32 6.00 20.62
N HIS A 809 -58.29 6.22 19.80
CA HIS A 809 -58.21 7.41 18.93
C HIS A 809 -59.35 7.43 17.92
N THR A 810 -59.73 6.26 17.37
CA THR A 810 -60.87 6.14 16.45
C THR A 810 -62.20 6.49 17.14
N ILE A 811 -62.40 6.06 18.39
CA ILE A 811 -63.59 6.40 19.18
C ILE A 811 -63.62 7.90 19.50
N ALA A 812 -62.48 8.47 19.93
CA ALA A 812 -62.37 9.91 20.22
C ALA A 812 -62.69 10.76 18.98
N GLY A 813 -62.09 10.43 17.83
CA GLY A 813 -62.37 11.13 16.57
C GLY A 813 -63.84 11.00 16.11
N ALA A 814 -64.49 9.86 16.35
CA ALA A 814 -65.91 9.68 16.03
C ALA A 814 -66.85 10.52 16.93
N LEU A 815 -66.49 10.69 18.21
CA LEU A 815 -67.24 11.56 19.13
C LEU A 815 -67.10 13.03 18.75
N GLU A 816 -65.88 13.49 18.43
CA GLU A 816 -65.64 14.85 17.93
C GLU A 816 -66.41 15.13 16.63
N ALA A 817 -66.48 14.16 15.71
CA ALA A 817 -67.28 14.27 14.50
C ALA A 817 -68.79 14.39 14.80
N THR A 818 -69.29 13.66 15.80
CA THR A 818 -70.70 13.72 16.22
C THR A 818 -71.03 15.07 16.87
N GLU A 819 -70.11 15.61 17.69
CA GLU A 819 -70.23 16.96 18.27
C GLU A 819 -70.29 18.04 17.18
N SER A 820 -69.44 17.93 16.15
CA SER A 820 -69.46 18.85 14.99
C SER A 820 -70.79 18.79 14.22
N LEU A 821 -71.45 17.62 14.15
CA LEU A 821 -72.77 17.47 13.51
C LEU A 821 -73.90 18.08 14.35
N LEU A 822 -73.84 17.97 15.68
CA LEU A 822 -74.81 18.58 16.60
C LEU A 822 -74.75 20.11 16.58
N GLN A 823 -73.59 20.69 16.28
CA GLN A 823 -73.48 22.14 16.04
C GLN A 823 -74.14 22.60 14.72
N LYS A 824 -74.41 21.67 13.78
CA LYS A 824 -74.94 21.96 12.44
C LYS A 824 -76.44 21.72 12.28
N GLY A 825 -77.12 21.09 13.24
CA GLY A 825 -78.55 20.81 13.14
C GLY A 825 -79.15 20.10 14.36
N PRO A 826 -80.49 19.98 14.42
CA PRO A 826 -81.17 19.31 15.53
C PRO A 826 -80.81 17.82 15.60
N ALA A 827 -80.61 17.32 16.83
CA ALA A 827 -80.31 15.93 17.11
C ALA A 827 -81.45 14.99 16.65
N PRO A 828 -81.18 13.92 15.89
CA PRO A 828 -82.17 12.90 15.59
C PRO A 828 -82.65 12.20 16.87
N ALA A 829 -83.94 11.84 16.95
CA ALA A 829 -84.53 11.22 18.15
C ALA A 829 -83.86 9.89 18.58
N TRP A 830 -83.26 9.17 17.62
CA TRP A 830 -82.54 7.92 17.88
C TRP A 830 -81.15 8.16 18.49
N LEU A 831 -80.56 9.35 18.35
CA LEU A 831 -79.20 9.63 18.81
C LEU A 831 -79.08 9.50 20.33
N SER A 832 -80.10 9.92 21.08
CA SER A 832 -80.11 9.77 22.54
C SER A 832 -80.06 8.30 22.96
N MET A 833 -80.83 7.42 22.29
CA MET A 833 -80.82 5.98 22.57
C MET A 833 -79.46 5.34 22.22
N GLU A 834 -78.83 5.76 21.11
CA GLU A 834 -77.51 5.26 20.72
C GLU A 834 -76.39 5.77 21.65
N MET A 835 -76.48 7.01 22.15
CA MET A 835 -75.54 7.55 23.15
C MET A 835 -75.66 6.81 24.49
N GLU A 836 -76.87 6.48 24.93
CA GLU A 836 -77.09 5.63 26.11
C GLU A 836 -76.52 4.22 25.90
N ALA A 837 -76.73 3.61 24.73
CA ALA A 837 -76.17 2.30 24.39
C ALA A 837 -74.62 2.32 24.32
N LEU A 838 -74.03 3.39 23.81
CA LEU A 838 -72.58 3.61 23.79
C LEU A 838 -72.04 3.75 25.22
N GLN A 839 -72.72 4.52 26.07
CA GLN A 839 -72.35 4.70 27.47
C GLN A 839 -72.40 3.37 28.23
N GLU A 840 -73.43 2.54 28.00
CA GLU A 840 -73.50 1.19 28.58
C GLU A 840 -72.33 0.30 28.13
N ARG A 841 -71.91 0.41 26.85
CA ARG A 841 -70.73 -0.31 26.34
C ARG A 841 -69.43 0.20 26.97
N MET A 842 -69.27 1.51 27.14
CA MET A 842 -68.11 2.11 27.82
C MET A 842 -68.05 1.69 29.29
N ASP A 843 -69.18 1.62 29.98
CA ASP A 843 -69.25 1.14 31.37
C ASP A 843 -69.01 -0.38 31.47
N LYS A 844 -69.41 -1.17 30.47
CA LYS A 844 -69.00 -2.58 30.36
C LYS A 844 -67.48 -2.68 30.16
N LEU A 845 -66.89 -1.90 29.25
CA LEU A 845 -65.45 -1.85 29.02
C LEU A 845 -64.66 -1.43 30.27
N LYS A 846 -65.11 -0.41 31.02
CA LYS A 846 -64.52 -0.03 32.31
C LYS A 846 -64.60 -1.16 33.33
N ARG A 847 -65.74 -1.86 33.41
CA ARG A 847 -65.88 -3.04 34.28
C ARG A 847 -64.94 -4.17 33.87
N TYR A 848 -64.76 -4.41 32.56
CA TYR A 848 -63.78 -5.37 32.04
C TYR A 848 -62.35 -4.96 32.41
N ILE A 849 -61.98 -3.68 32.27
CA ILE A 849 -60.66 -3.16 32.66
C ILE A 849 -60.41 -3.35 34.17
N HIS A 850 -61.42 -3.12 35.02
CA HIS A 850 -61.31 -3.33 36.48
C HIS A 850 -61.36 -4.80 36.93
N THR A 851 -61.76 -5.73 36.06
CA THR A 851 -61.78 -7.17 36.37
C THR A 851 -60.60 -7.93 35.75
N LEU A 852 -59.89 -7.33 34.79
CA LEU A 852 -58.75 -7.90 34.08
C LEU A 852 -57.40 -7.23 34.40
N GLY A 853 -57.41 -6.04 35.01
CA GLY A 853 -56.24 -5.39 35.63
C GLY A 853 -56.26 -5.57 37.13
#